data_AF-A0AB34J6K5-F1
#
_entry.id   AF-A0AB34J6K5-F1
#
_cell.length_a   1.000
_cell.length_b   1.000
_cell.length_c   1.000
_cell.angle_alpha   90.00
_cell.angle_beta   90.00
_cell.angle_gamma   90.00
#
_symmetry.space_group_name_H-M   'P 1'
#
loop_
_entity.id
_entity.type
_entity.pdbx_description
1 polymer ?
#
loop_
_entity_poly.entity_id
_entity_poly.type
_entity_poly.pdbx_seq_one_letter_code
_entity_poly.pdbx_strand_id
1 'polypeptide(L)'
;MPRDVKKQLRPLAPLDDEVHEVIADALDTRYKSKETAEEDIKEAFHKIPRENIESVALVLRDMANEAAKAERWDEAVEHYTSVLAAHPADHEVLANRSLAYLRLQKGPEALQDAALCVNLKPDWAKGFYRLGCALELCKEWKDSAAVFAKVVEMEPGNVEAAGRLIKAREMLQMVMNVERVQDPLWMQKPEPEKTALQKKTEEAAALNDSAMNALREELGKCSFDPELCSRRLSPDDKWFADSLMAKGLAAHLSAHSAVLAPRQQLEALLDRERSDAYADIIRTAVPQLIPRGQAGVVLHFGSAMGLLPLLSMEAGANKVYVVEPHGFLAKLAHAHVQRHTLITFEQENWARLPMNVGLAERTKQEPPPTHPPPPLHPRPFPSPQPPLPFTATYTSPAYLSCITAPQAAGICFKNGQYERAIAMYTEALPATDRTPELKANLLCNRALCYLKLGEPESALADAKAASSALPEFSKAHYRAAQAFEALGRIREARFKLTEVIKHSKHHKNADAEKMLAELEGRQDAPKATVPVGQGAGARAARRALIREDRAQRMTVQEVNDALTSRCEHFSILHKPWDKIRMHHELHQKPDLVVCHNIDYALLGQNLIGAINNLKKEECLRPNAIILPAAARVWVMAVEVLTDTGLPVHMDAISSSFWSPIARPIDMDDHFYRRTIKPLSKPALALAFDFRATAPQIKWEEKFEMELSIIADGSCNAVVFWHECQMGPHGTLSSAPRAAAAAGATRTSLGQALQFLPKAAVEHDDGDGRLRLVASHNRSRIRFTHAGKGPEPPRRGLIVQYQYLASQDGHHNRTLAAAMRKAIFSQPKNRNLLILHVGAGFGTQSIVAASARPECADHVVACEKSADLLAVAVAAARDNHVSERISFLQKDARNLKAHEDMKTKADLLILECIDHTLIGEGVLHYVQHLRGSYLKDDCRLIPVAGVMKGMLVELRTGELHGVDMTMCDAYRWQKEVRPIDMRKEDYTQLTEVFDIFVFDFAEDSPSQQVENMEIVISKDGIVSALVIWFDLILDEEIVVSTSPFGAPERTLGLGQGIVYLQPCEAKVKRGSTLPLVAATNGVELAFTIDEDKMTRKSEVELLPHTRFDPRWEGARANLDDQWKKILQNLSYNPKELVHLQEAVMRLAAQPNAFGIDASVAERCALTFLSE
;
A
#
# COMPACT_ATOMS: atom_id res chain seq x y z
N MET A 1 76.82 29.18 37.41
CA MET A 1 76.28 29.51 36.08
C MET A 1 77.44 29.59 35.09
N PRO A 2 77.30 29.25 33.80
CA PRO A 2 76.11 28.80 33.05
C PRO A 2 76.39 27.55 32.15
N ARG A 3 75.41 27.13 31.33
CA ARG A 3 75.58 26.53 29.97
C ARG A 3 76.63 25.38 29.87
N ASP A 4 76.28 24.11 29.72
CA ASP A 4 75.72 23.59 28.48
C ASP A 4 75.46 22.09 28.64
N VAL A 5 74.19 21.69 28.63
CA VAL A 5 73.72 20.60 27.75
C VAL A 5 72.37 21.05 27.19
N LYS A 6 72.40 22.14 26.43
CA LYS A 6 71.39 22.38 25.38
C LYS A 6 71.67 21.38 24.27
N LYS A 7 70.89 20.29 24.24
CA LYS A 7 70.43 19.57 23.03
C LYS A 7 69.49 18.43 23.44
N GLN A 8 68.52 18.75 24.28
CA GLN A 8 67.31 17.94 24.44
C GLN A 8 66.23 18.48 23.51
N LEU A 9 65.66 17.56 22.74
CA LEU A 9 64.30 17.53 22.21
C LEU A 9 63.88 18.74 21.35
N ARG A 10 63.71 18.50 20.04
CA ARG A 10 62.86 19.37 19.21
C ARG A 10 61.44 19.35 19.80
N PRO A 11 60.70 20.47 19.76
CA PRO A 11 59.30 20.46 20.13
C PRO A 11 58.55 19.50 19.21
N LEU A 12 57.79 18.57 19.79
CA LEU A 12 56.75 17.86 19.07
C LEU A 12 55.78 18.90 18.50
N ALA A 13 55.38 18.70 17.25
CA ALA A 13 54.20 19.39 16.72
C ALA A 13 53.00 19.03 17.63
N PRO A 14 52.09 19.96 17.93
CA PRO A 14 50.90 19.65 18.71
C PRO A 14 50.12 18.54 18.00
N LEU A 15 49.75 17.50 18.75
CA LEU A 15 48.66 16.60 18.34
C LEU A 15 47.37 17.42 18.32
N ASP A 16 46.50 17.12 17.36
CA ASP A 16 45.20 17.79 17.19
C ASP A 16 44.42 17.77 18.51
N ASP A 17 43.79 18.90 18.86
CA ASP A 17 43.14 19.09 20.16
C ASP A 17 42.04 18.01 20.40
N GLU A 18 41.40 17.53 19.34
CA GLU A 18 40.42 16.43 19.36
C GLU A 18 41.02 15.08 19.78
N VAL A 19 42.28 14.78 19.42
CA VAL A 19 42.93 13.50 19.78
C VAL A 19 43.39 13.52 21.23
N HIS A 20 43.76 14.70 21.73
CA HIS A 20 44.18 14.89 23.12
C HIS A 20 43.00 14.79 24.10
N GLU A 21 41.82 15.28 23.70
CA GLU A 21 40.58 15.23 24.49
C GLU A 21 40.02 13.80 24.58
N VAL A 22 39.99 13.07 23.46
CA VAL A 22 39.51 11.67 23.41
C VAL A 22 40.36 10.74 24.30
N ILE A 23 41.68 10.98 24.35
CA ILE A 23 42.61 10.20 25.18
C ILE A 23 42.46 10.56 26.67
N ALA A 24 42.22 11.84 27.00
CA ALA A 24 42.02 12.29 28.37
C ALA A 24 40.67 11.82 28.95
N ASP A 25 39.61 11.86 28.15
CA ASP A 25 38.25 11.47 28.56
C ASP A 25 38.11 9.93 28.71
N ALA A 26 38.86 9.17 27.92
CA ALA A 26 38.99 7.71 28.02
C ALA A 26 39.73 7.25 29.30
N LEU A 27 40.59 8.10 29.88
CA LEU A 27 41.33 7.82 31.10
C LEU A 27 40.56 8.17 32.38
N ASP A 28 39.59 9.09 32.32
CA ASP A 28 38.93 9.65 33.52
C ASP A 28 37.61 8.94 33.91
N THR A 29 36.94 8.23 32.98
CA THR A 29 35.55 7.76 33.19
C THR A 29 35.35 6.29 33.57
N ARG A 30 36.39 5.50 33.88
CA ARG A 30 36.23 4.07 34.21
C ARG A 30 36.99 3.61 35.45
N TYR A 31 36.80 4.31 36.56
CA TYR A 31 37.08 3.77 37.88
C TYR A 31 35.78 3.40 38.60
N LYS A 32 35.47 2.10 38.61
CA LYS A 32 34.94 1.40 39.79
C LYS A 32 35.02 -0.11 39.63
N SER A 33 35.83 -0.68 40.53
CA SER A 33 35.98 -2.09 40.93
C SER A 33 36.93 -2.99 40.13
N LYS A 34 38.13 -3.21 40.68
CA LYS A 34 38.66 -4.50 41.21
C LYS A 34 40.05 -4.26 41.85
N GLU A 35 40.12 -3.41 42.87
CA GLU A 35 41.39 -2.87 43.43
C GLU A 35 42.29 -3.93 44.09
N THR A 36 41.81 -5.13 44.42
CA THR A 36 42.61 -6.06 45.23
C THR A 36 43.72 -6.79 44.47
N ALA A 37 43.56 -7.16 43.18
CA ALA A 37 44.56 -7.99 42.50
C ALA A 37 45.80 -7.22 41.99
N GLU A 38 45.62 -5.99 41.50
CA GLU A 38 46.75 -5.14 41.07
C GLU A 38 47.54 -4.57 42.26
N GLU A 39 46.86 -4.26 43.37
CA GLU A 39 47.51 -3.84 44.62
C GLU A 39 48.29 -5.00 45.25
N ASP A 40 47.74 -6.22 45.29
CA ASP A 40 48.42 -7.41 45.81
C ASP A 40 49.71 -7.73 45.02
N ILE A 41 49.68 -7.58 43.68
CA ILE A 41 50.87 -7.80 42.82
C ILE A 41 51.89 -6.68 42.99
N LYS A 42 51.47 -5.41 43.09
CA LYS A 42 52.36 -4.28 43.39
C LYS A 42 53.03 -4.46 44.76
N GLU A 43 52.29 -4.90 45.77
CA GLU A 43 52.81 -5.15 47.12
C GLU A 43 53.81 -6.32 47.15
N ALA A 44 53.54 -7.40 46.38
CA ALA A 44 54.46 -8.52 46.22
C ALA A 44 55.79 -8.11 45.56
N PHE A 45 55.75 -7.22 44.57
CA PHE A 45 56.98 -6.67 43.95
C PHE A 45 57.77 -5.75 44.87
N HIS A 46 57.11 -5.00 45.76
CA HIS A 46 57.79 -4.16 46.77
C HIS A 46 58.57 -4.98 47.80
N LYS A 47 58.26 -6.28 47.95
CA LYS A 47 58.96 -7.22 48.84
C LYS A 47 60.22 -7.83 48.19
N ILE A 48 60.43 -7.63 46.88
CA ILE A 48 61.62 -8.11 46.18
C ILE A 48 62.77 -7.12 46.41
N PRO A 49 63.98 -7.57 46.81
CA PRO A 49 65.15 -6.70 46.90
C PRO A 49 65.38 -5.96 45.58
N ARG A 50 65.63 -4.63 45.64
CA ARG A 50 65.76 -3.77 44.44
C ARG A 50 66.76 -4.29 43.40
N GLU A 51 67.78 -5.02 43.84
CA GLU A 51 68.80 -5.67 43.01
C GLU A 51 68.29 -6.84 42.15
N ASN A 52 67.13 -7.43 42.50
CA ASN A 52 66.55 -8.60 41.83
C ASN A 52 65.29 -8.28 41.00
N ILE A 53 64.77 -7.06 41.04
CA ILE A 53 63.53 -6.68 40.32
C ILE A 53 63.71 -6.82 38.80
N GLU A 54 64.85 -6.39 38.28
CA GLU A 54 65.18 -6.46 36.84
C GLU A 54 65.31 -7.90 36.32
N SER A 55 65.95 -8.79 37.08
CA SER A 55 66.11 -10.19 36.69
C SER A 55 64.77 -10.94 36.72
N VAL A 56 63.92 -10.64 37.69
CA VAL A 56 62.56 -11.20 37.80
C VAL A 56 61.66 -10.69 36.67
N ALA A 57 61.70 -9.39 36.34
CA ALA A 57 60.93 -8.83 35.23
C ALA A 57 61.33 -9.44 33.88
N LEU A 58 62.62 -9.70 33.66
CA LEU A 58 63.11 -10.35 32.44
C LEU A 58 62.54 -11.77 32.29
N VAL A 59 62.58 -12.59 33.35
CA VAL A 59 62.05 -13.96 33.34
C VAL A 59 60.55 -13.96 33.09
N LEU A 60 59.80 -13.07 33.75
CA LEU A 60 58.35 -12.96 33.57
C LEU A 60 57.98 -12.53 32.15
N ARG A 61 58.79 -11.66 31.51
CA ARG A 61 58.59 -11.26 30.12
C ARG A 61 58.79 -12.44 29.17
N ASP A 62 59.78 -13.28 29.42
CA ASP A 62 60.02 -14.48 28.62
C ASP A 62 58.90 -15.52 28.81
N MET A 63 58.43 -15.71 30.04
CA MET A 63 57.27 -16.57 30.33
C MET A 63 55.98 -16.06 29.67
N ALA A 64 55.74 -14.75 29.69
CA ALA A 64 54.59 -14.13 29.03
C ALA A 64 54.63 -14.32 27.50
N ASN A 65 55.80 -14.11 26.90
CA ASN A 65 56.00 -14.32 25.47
C ASN A 65 55.82 -15.79 25.07
N GLU A 66 56.28 -16.74 25.90
CA GLU A 66 56.10 -18.17 25.66
C GLU A 66 54.63 -18.60 25.83
N ALA A 67 53.93 -18.09 26.84
CA ALA A 67 52.50 -18.30 27.01
C ALA A 67 51.70 -17.75 25.80
N ALA A 68 52.05 -16.56 25.30
CA ALA A 68 51.43 -15.97 24.12
C ALA A 68 51.69 -16.79 22.84
N LYS A 69 52.91 -17.34 22.66
CA LYS A 69 53.21 -18.26 21.53
C LYS A 69 52.44 -19.58 21.63
N ALA A 70 52.22 -20.07 22.85
CA ALA A 70 51.43 -21.26 23.12
C ALA A 70 49.90 -21.00 23.12
N GLU A 71 49.47 -19.79 22.75
CA GLU A 71 48.06 -19.35 22.74
C GLU A 71 47.35 -19.45 24.11
N ARG A 72 48.11 -19.48 25.21
CA ARG A 72 47.60 -19.46 26.59
C ARG A 72 47.43 -18.00 27.03
N TRP A 73 46.41 -17.36 26.47
CA TRP A 73 46.23 -15.91 26.55
C TRP A 73 45.98 -15.37 27.97
N ASP A 74 45.25 -16.10 28.81
CA ASP A 74 45.02 -15.68 30.21
C ASP A 74 46.33 -15.69 31.03
N GLU A 75 47.17 -16.73 30.89
CA GLU A 75 48.50 -16.78 31.53
C GLU A 75 49.44 -15.70 31.00
N ALA A 76 49.37 -15.41 29.69
CA ALA A 76 50.14 -14.33 29.09
C ALA A 76 49.76 -12.98 29.69
N VAL A 77 48.46 -12.72 29.92
CA VAL A 77 47.98 -11.50 30.57
C VAL A 77 48.52 -11.38 32.00
N GLU A 78 48.49 -12.46 32.78
CA GLU A 78 49.00 -12.48 34.17
C GLU A 78 50.51 -12.16 34.23
N HIS A 79 51.30 -12.81 33.38
CA HIS A 79 52.74 -12.58 33.34
C HIS A 79 53.09 -11.17 32.81
N TYR A 80 52.42 -10.68 31.76
CA TYR A 80 52.63 -9.30 31.28
C TYR A 80 52.21 -8.26 32.32
N THR A 81 51.14 -8.50 33.09
CA THR A 81 50.72 -7.64 34.20
C THR A 81 51.79 -7.57 35.29
N SER A 82 52.42 -8.70 35.60
CA SER A 82 53.54 -8.76 36.54
C SER A 82 54.77 -8.00 36.03
N VAL A 83 55.07 -8.03 34.73
CA VAL A 83 56.16 -7.23 34.13
C VAL A 83 55.85 -5.73 34.22
N LEU A 84 54.61 -5.33 33.94
CA LEU A 84 54.18 -3.93 34.01
C LEU A 84 54.13 -3.37 35.44
N ALA A 85 54.05 -4.23 36.46
CA ALA A 85 54.20 -3.81 37.85
C ALA A 85 55.62 -3.29 38.16
N ALA A 86 56.64 -3.84 37.49
CA ALA A 86 58.03 -3.37 37.58
C ALA A 86 58.37 -2.27 36.56
N HIS A 87 57.85 -2.40 35.34
CA HIS A 87 58.10 -1.47 34.22
C HIS A 87 56.79 -0.95 33.61
N PRO A 88 56.09 -0.02 34.29
CA PRO A 88 54.77 0.45 33.85
C PRO A 88 54.77 1.23 32.52
N ALA A 89 55.95 1.66 32.05
CA ALA A 89 56.12 2.41 30.81
C ALA A 89 56.67 1.55 29.64
N ASP A 90 56.65 0.22 29.76
CA ASP A 90 57.09 -0.67 28.67
C ASP A 90 56.00 -0.81 27.59
N HIS A 91 56.13 0.01 26.54
CA HIS A 91 55.22 0.02 25.39
C HIS A 91 55.14 -1.31 24.63
N GLU A 92 56.19 -2.15 24.61
CA GLU A 92 56.16 -3.43 23.91
C GLU A 92 55.33 -4.46 24.67
N VAL A 93 55.47 -4.47 25.99
CA VAL A 93 54.69 -5.32 26.89
C VAL A 93 53.22 -4.92 26.87
N LEU A 94 52.91 -3.62 26.87
CA LEU A 94 51.53 -3.11 26.71
C LEU A 94 50.90 -3.56 25.38
N ALA A 95 51.62 -3.45 24.25
CA ALA A 95 51.11 -3.92 22.96
C ALA A 95 50.88 -5.44 22.90
N ASN A 96 51.71 -6.23 23.59
CA ASN A 96 51.57 -7.68 23.63
C ASN A 96 50.45 -8.12 24.60
N ARG A 97 50.24 -7.42 25.71
CA ARG A 97 49.10 -7.66 26.61
C ARG A 97 47.77 -7.23 25.96
N SER A 98 47.75 -6.11 25.26
CA SER A 98 46.61 -5.70 24.41
C SER A 98 46.25 -6.79 23.39
N LEU A 99 47.24 -7.40 22.74
CA LEU A 99 47.01 -8.52 21.82
C LEU A 99 46.38 -9.74 22.55
N ALA A 100 46.85 -10.08 23.74
CA ALA A 100 46.28 -11.17 24.52
C ALA A 100 44.81 -10.88 24.88
N TYR A 101 44.48 -9.64 25.27
CA TYR A 101 43.09 -9.22 25.49
C TYR A 101 42.22 -9.26 24.23
N LEU A 102 42.75 -8.87 23.06
CA LEU A 102 42.04 -9.01 21.78
C LEU A 102 41.68 -10.47 21.48
N ARG A 103 42.59 -11.41 21.78
CA ARG A 103 42.35 -12.84 21.59
C ARG A 103 41.32 -13.40 22.58
N LEU A 104 41.23 -12.82 23.77
CA LEU A 104 40.24 -13.12 24.79
C LEU A 104 38.88 -12.40 24.59
N GLN A 105 38.71 -11.64 23.50
CA GLN A 105 37.50 -10.84 23.24
C GLN A 105 37.22 -9.76 24.32
N LYS A 106 38.27 -9.31 25.02
CA LYS A 106 38.21 -8.25 26.06
C LYS A 106 38.59 -6.90 25.45
N GLY A 107 37.67 -6.33 24.67
CA GLY A 107 37.88 -5.10 23.90
C GLY A 107 38.28 -3.87 24.73
N PRO A 108 37.59 -3.55 25.84
CA PRO A 108 37.91 -2.39 26.68
C PRO A 108 39.33 -2.42 27.26
N GLU A 109 39.77 -3.58 27.77
CA GLU A 109 41.11 -3.78 28.34
C GLU A 109 42.20 -3.74 27.25
N ALA A 110 41.92 -4.34 26.09
CA ALA A 110 42.80 -4.24 24.93
C ALA A 110 42.99 -2.79 24.45
N LEU A 111 41.92 -2.00 24.49
CA LEU A 111 41.92 -0.59 24.08
C LEU A 111 42.76 0.26 25.04
N GLN A 112 42.64 0.03 26.34
CA GLN A 112 43.42 0.74 27.37
C GLN A 112 44.94 0.55 27.17
N ASP A 113 45.37 -0.71 27.03
CA ASP A 113 46.78 -1.03 26.83
C ASP A 113 47.32 -0.51 25.49
N ALA A 114 46.51 -0.58 24.43
CA ALA A 114 46.90 -0.07 23.12
C ALA A 114 47.00 1.46 23.09
N ALA A 115 46.10 2.18 23.77
CA ALA A 115 46.14 3.63 23.89
C ALA A 115 47.37 4.10 24.68
N LEU A 116 47.67 3.46 25.82
CA LEU A 116 48.88 3.73 26.60
C LEU A 116 50.16 3.45 25.80
N CYS A 117 50.19 2.35 25.06
CA CYS A 117 51.29 2.01 24.18
C CYS A 117 51.59 3.10 23.14
N VAL A 118 50.54 3.59 22.45
CA VAL A 118 50.65 4.64 21.44
C VAL A 118 51.06 5.99 22.04
N ASN A 119 50.63 6.30 23.26
CA ASN A 119 51.09 7.49 23.98
C ASN A 119 52.57 7.42 24.37
N LEU A 120 53.04 6.24 24.82
CA LEU A 120 54.43 6.04 25.20
C LEU A 120 55.37 6.04 23.98
N LYS A 121 54.88 5.56 22.83
CA LYS A 121 55.64 5.50 21.58
C LYS A 121 54.79 5.88 20.36
N PRO A 122 54.64 7.19 20.09
CA PRO A 122 53.74 7.72 19.05
C PRO A 122 54.26 7.56 17.61
N ASP A 123 55.46 7.02 17.41
CA ASP A 123 56.07 6.71 16.10
C ASP A 123 56.06 5.20 15.79
N TRP A 124 55.34 4.38 16.58
CA TRP A 124 55.32 2.93 16.43
C TRP A 124 54.05 2.40 15.77
N ALA A 125 54.14 2.08 14.47
CA ALA A 125 53.01 1.59 13.67
C ALA A 125 52.31 0.36 14.26
N LYS A 126 53.05 -0.55 14.90
CA LYS A 126 52.48 -1.75 15.54
C LYS A 126 51.59 -1.41 16.75
N GLY A 127 51.89 -0.34 17.49
CA GLY A 127 51.05 0.17 18.58
C GLY A 127 49.71 0.69 18.04
N PHE A 128 49.76 1.53 16.99
CA PHE A 128 48.55 1.99 16.30
C PHE A 128 47.76 0.86 15.67
N TYR A 129 48.42 -0.17 15.12
CA TYR A 129 47.73 -1.34 14.60
C TYR A 129 46.95 -2.09 15.69
N ARG A 130 47.52 -2.23 16.90
CA ARG A 130 46.82 -2.82 18.06
C ARG A 130 45.65 -1.95 18.51
N LEU A 131 45.81 -0.63 18.50
CA LEU A 131 44.75 0.33 18.80
C LEU A 131 43.58 0.23 17.80
N GLY A 132 43.88 0.17 16.51
CA GLY A 132 42.88 -0.01 15.46
C GLY A 132 42.11 -1.33 15.62
N CYS A 133 42.79 -2.43 15.94
CA CYS A 133 42.15 -3.71 16.23
C CYS A 133 41.25 -3.68 17.48
N ALA A 134 41.66 -2.98 18.53
CA ALA A 134 40.86 -2.82 19.74
C ALA A 134 39.62 -1.97 19.50
N LEU A 135 39.73 -0.91 18.70
CA LEU A 135 38.61 -0.08 18.26
C LEU A 135 37.62 -0.88 17.38
N GLU A 136 38.10 -1.74 16.47
CA GLU A 136 37.22 -2.66 15.71
C GLU A 136 36.44 -3.60 16.64
N LEU A 137 37.11 -4.17 17.65
CA LEU A 137 36.47 -5.07 18.61
C LEU A 137 35.42 -4.35 19.47
N CYS A 138 35.67 -3.07 19.80
CA CYS A 138 34.72 -2.18 20.45
C CYS A 138 33.64 -1.61 19.50
N LYS A 139 33.71 -1.93 18.20
CA LYS A 139 32.81 -1.42 17.13
C LYS A 139 32.88 0.10 16.91
N GLU A 140 33.99 0.74 17.26
CA GLU A 140 34.25 2.17 17.00
C GLU A 140 34.87 2.36 15.62
N TRP A 141 34.05 2.18 14.57
CA TRP A 141 34.51 2.08 13.18
C TRP A 141 35.16 3.36 12.63
N LYS A 142 34.70 4.53 13.08
CA LYS A 142 35.24 5.84 12.68
C LYS A 142 36.68 6.01 13.15
N ASP A 143 36.92 5.79 14.44
CA ASP A 143 38.24 5.94 15.04
C ASP A 143 39.17 4.80 14.60
N SER A 144 38.63 3.60 14.43
CA SER A 144 39.36 2.48 13.84
C SER A 144 39.85 2.80 12.43
N ALA A 145 39.00 3.38 11.57
CA ALA A 145 39.39 3.80 10.22
C ALA A 145 40.45 4.92 10.25
N ALA A 146 40.34 5.89 11.16
CA ALA A 146 41.34 6.95 11.32
C ALA A 146 42.71 6.37 11.76
N VAL A 147 42.69 5.45 12.73
CA VAL A 147 43.89 4.79 13.24
C VAL A 147 44.53 3.90 12.18
N PHE A 148 43.77 3.10 11.44
CA PHE A 148 44.33 2.29 10.34
C PHE A 148 44.81 3.15 9.17
N ALA A 149 44.18 4.29 8.88
CA ALA A 149 44.69 5.23 7.89
C ALA A 149 46.07 5.75 8.30
N LYS A 150 46.28 6.04 9.58
CA LYS A 150 47.59 6.43 10.12
C LYS A 150 48.61 5.28 10.07
N VAL A 151 48.19 4.03 10.29
CA VAL A 151 49.06 2.85 10.09
C VAL A 151 49.49 2.72 8.62
N VAL A 152 48.56 2.91 7.68
CA VAL A 152 48.85 2.87 6.24
C VAL A 152 49.71 4.07 5.81
N GLU A 153 49.58 5.22 6.45
CA GLU A 153 50.46 6.38 6.21
C GLU A 153 51.90 6.12 6.70
N MET A 154 52.05 5.53 7.89
CA MET A 154 53.36 5.15 8.44
C MET A 154 53.99 3.97 7.69
N GLU A 155 53.18 3.01 7.24
CA GLU A 155 53.61 1.82 6.50
C GLU A 155 52.75 1.60 5.24
N PRO A 156 53.03 2.32 4.13
CA PRO A 156 52.22 2.25 2.89
C PRO A 156 52.13 0.86 2.24
N GLY A 157 53.03 -0.05 2.59
CA GLY A 157 53.04 -1.45 2.13
C GLY A 157 52.29 -2.43 3.03
N ASN A 158 51.69 -1.97 4.14
CA ASN A 158 51.01 -2.84 5.10
C ASN A 158 49.62 -3.24 4.59
N VAL A 159 49.57 -4.35 3.85
CA VAL A 159 48.34 -4.90 3.23
C VAL A 159 47.28 -5.24 4.28
N GLU A 160 47.69 -5.70 5.46
CA GLU A 160 46.78 -6.08 6.54
C GLU A 160 46.06 -4.85 7.12
N ALA A 161 46.79 -3.76 7.36
CA ALA A 161 46.23 -2.48 7.79
C ALA A 161 45.36 -1.82 6.71
N ALA A 162 45.74 -1.91 5.43
CA ALA A 162 44.94 -1.41 4.32
C ALA A 162 43.61 -2.18 4.16
N GLY A 163 43.65 -3.51 4.32
CA GLY A 163 42.45 -4.35 4.32
C GLY A 163 41.51 -4.03 5.49
N ARG A 164 42.06 -3.82 6.70
CA ARG A 164 41.27 -3.39 7.86
C ARG A 164 40.74 -1.96 7.73
N LEU A 165 41.49 -1.04 7.10
CA LEU A 165 41.00 0.30 6.78
C LEU A 165 39.79 0.25 5.83
N ILE A 166 39.84 -0.56 4.78
CA ILE A 166 38.72 -0.74 3.85
C ILE A 166 37.52 -1.30 4.60
N LYS A 167 37.72 -2.36 5.39
CA LYS A 167 36.66 -2.96 6.21
C LYS A 167 36.06 -1.96 7.21
N ALA A 168 36.89 -1.19 7.92
CA ALA A 168 36.43 -0.17 8.86
C ALA A 168 35.67 0.96 8.15
N ARG A 169 36.08 1.36 6.93
CA ARG A 169 35.35 2.33 6.09
C ARG A 169 34.05 1.78 5.53
N GLU A 170 34.00 0.51 5.13
CA GLU A 170 32.78 -0.15 4.66
C GLU A 170 31.78 -0.30 5.80
N MET A 171 32.24 -0.72 6.98
CA MET A 171 31.41 -0.80 8.19
C MET A 171 30.97 0.60 8.66
N LEU A 172 31.84 1.61 8.58
CA LEU A 172 31.48 3.01 8.83
C LEU A 172 30.44 3.51 7.82
N GLN A 173 30.61 3.22 6.53
CA GLN A 173 29.65 3.59 5.48
C GLN A 173 28.32 2.87 5.68
N MET A 174 28.33 1.61 6.11
CA MET A 174 27.13 0.84 6.43
C MET A 174 26.41 1.41 7.65
N VAL A 175 27.14 1.76 8.71
CA VAL A 175 26.60 2.45 9.90
C VAL A 175 26.07 3.85 9.53
N MET A 176 26.81 4.63 8.74
CA MET A 176 26.38 5.96 8.26
C MET A 176 25.18 5.90 7.31
N ASN A 177 25.04 4.82 6.52
CA ASN A 177 23.89 4.59 5.65
C ASN A 177 22.66 4.17 6.47
N VAL A 178 22.83 3.39 7.54
CA VAL A 178 21.78 3.07 8.51
C VAL A 178 21.37 4.33 9.29
N GLU A 179 22.32 5.18 9.66
CA GLU A 179 22.09 6.47 10.34
C GLU A 179 21.41 7.51 9.43
N ARG A 180 21.69 7.53 8.11
CA ARG A 180 20.98 8.39 7.13
C ARG A 180 19.51 8.01 6.91
N VAL A 181 19.12 6.77 7.22
CA VAL A 181 17.75 6.27 7.08
C VAL A 181 16.95 6.48 8.37
N GLN A 182 17.58 6.86 9.49
CA GLN A 182 16.95 6.91 10.82
C GLN A 182 17.12 8.21 11.62
N ASP A 183 17.44 9.36 11.03
CA ASP A 183 17.38 10.62 11.79
C ASP A 183 16.80 11.83 11.00
N PRO A 184 15.67 12.43 11.45
CA PRO A 184 15.27 13.83 11.17
C PRO A 184 16.21 14.88 11.82
N LEU A 185 17.35 14.40 12.33
CA LEU A 185 18.48 15.00 13.04
C LEU A 185 18.22 15.34 14.52
N TRP A 186 19.21 14.95 15.34
CA TRP A 186 19.78 15.61 16.53
C TRP A 186 19.16 15.38 17.93
N MET A 187 19.95 14.73 18.82
CA MET A 187 19.83 14.49 20.29
C MET A 187 19.41 13.05 20.67
N GLN A 188 20.13 12.19 21.41
CA GLN A 188 21.21 12.31 22.41
C GLN A 188 21.76 10.88 22.73
N LYS A 189 23.06 10.75 23.03
CA LYS A 189 23.61 9.74 23.99
C LYS A 189 23.97 10.50 25.30
N PRO A 190 24.28 9.80 26.41
CA PRO A 190 23.61 9.84 27.72
C PRO A 190 23.67 11.16 28.52
N GLU A 191 22.83 11.28 29.55
CA GLU A 191 22.50 12.51 30.30
C GLU A 191 23.70 13.38 30.77
N PRO A 192 23.78 14.65 30.32
CA PRO A 192 24.51 15.71 31.02
C PRO A 192 23.69 16.23 32.21
N GLU A 193 24.31 16.94 33.16
CA GLU A 193 23.61 17.58 34.28
C GLU A 193 22.34 18.34 33.83
N LYS A 194 21.23 18.07 34.51
CA LYS A 194 19.88 18.48 34.09
C LYS A 194 19.79 19.98 33.73
N THR A 195 19.66 20.25 32.44
CA THR A 195 19.45 21.60 31.87
C THR A 195 18.04 22.11 32.17
N ALA A 196 17.83 23.44 32.08
CA ALA A 196 16.51 24.07 32.28
C ALA A 196 15.41 23.54 31.34
N LEU A 197 15.80 22.97 30.19
CA LEU A 197 14.91 22.32 29.23
C LEU A 197 14.52 20.90 29.70
N GLN A 198 15.44 20.12 30.28
CA GLN A 198 15.13 18.81 30.91
C GLN A 198 14.24 18.96 32.15
N LYS A 199 14.44 19.99 32.99
CA LYS A 199 13.47 20.36 34.05
C LYS A 199 12.09 20.72 33.48
N LYS A 200 12.02 21.44 32.36
CA LYS A 200 10.76 21.71 31.65
C LYS A 200 10.15 20.48 30.99
N THR A 201 10.96 19.48 30.63
CA THR A 201 10.50 18.23 30.01
C THR A 201 9.99 17.25 31.07
N GLU A 202 10.59 17.23 32.27
CA GLU A 202 10.05 16.56 33.46
C GLU A 202 8.82 17.28 34.02
N GLU A 203 8.78 18.62 33.99
CA GLU A 203 7.57 19.39 34.28
C GLU A 203 6.48 19.14 33.23
N ALA A 204 6.83 18.97 31.95
CA ALA A 204 5.91 18.61 30.87
C ALA A 204 5.46 17.15 30.94
N ALA A 205 6.33 16.22 31.35
CA ALA A 205 6.02 14.81 31.60
C ALA A 205 5.18 14.66 32.88
N ALA A 206 5.44 15.44 33.93
CA ALA A 206 4.61 15.54 35.12
C ALA A 206 3.28 16.26 34.83
N LEU A 207 3.24 17.24 33.93
CA LEU A 207 2.00 17.81 33.40
C LEU A 207 1.23 16.77 32.58
N ASN A 208 1.92 15.94 31.79
CA ASN A 208 1.31 14.90 30.97
C ASN A 208 0.83 13.74 31.84
N ASP A 209 1.54 13.35 32.89
CA ASP A 209 1.12 12.36 33.89
C ASP A 209 0.00 12.90 34.78
N SER A 210 0.03 14.19 35.13
CA SER A 210 -1.08 14.86 35.83
C SER A 210 -2.31 15.00 34.92
N ALA A 211 -2.13 15.29 33.63
CA ALA A 211 -3.20 15.34 32.63
C ALA A 211 -3.76 13.95 32.34
N MET A 212 -2.92 12.92 32.27
CA MET A 212 -3.32 11.52 32.10
C MET A 212 -3.95 10.94 33.38
N ASN A 213 -3.51 11.35 34.57
CA ASN A 213 -4.16 10.98 35.83
C ASN A 213 -5.49 11.73 36.03
N ALA A 214 -5.60 12.98 35.60
CA ALA A 214 -6.88 13.70 35.52
C ALA A 214 -7.83 13.05 34.50
N LEU A 215 -7.28 12.60 33.35
CA LEU A 215 -8.03 11.81 32.36
C LEU A 215 -8.50 10.48 32.96
N ARG A 216 -7.65 9.76 33.70
CA ARG A 216 -7.97 8.50 34.40
C ARG A 216 -9.02 8.68 35.50
N GLU A 217 -8.96 9.76 36.28
CA GLU A 217 -9.97 10.11 37.29
C GLU A 217 -11.33 10.49 36.70
N GLU A 218 -11.35 11.15 35.53
CA GLU A 218 -12.57 11.40 34.75
C GLU A 218 -13.12 10.12 34.10
N LEU A 219 -12.26 9.27 33.54
CA LEU A 219 -12.61 7.99 32.91
C LEU A 219 -13.17 6.97 33.92
N GLY A 220 -12.70 6.99 35.16
CA GLY A 220 -13.20 6.14 36.25
C GLY A 220 -14.61 6.49 36.76
N LYS A 221 -15.16 7.66 36.41
CA LYS A 221 -16.50 8.12 36.82
C LYS A 221 -17.60 7.79 35.81
N CYS A 222 -17.25 7.29 34.63
CA CYS A 222 -18.19 7.02 33.56
C CYS A 222 -18.72 5.57 33.65
N SER A 223 -19.85 5.35 34.32
CA SER A 223 -20.72 4.21 34.01
C SER A 223 -21.72 4.67 32.96
N PHE A 224 -21.84 3.95 31.83
CA PHE A 224 -22.70 4.38 30.72
C PHE A 224 -23.72 3.34 30.29
N ASP A 225 -24.93 3.87 30.05
CA ASP A 225 -26.16 3.18 29.70
C ASP A 225 -26.26 2.99 28.17
N PRO A 226 -26.54 1.77 27.67
CA PRO A 226 -26.74 1.47 26.25
C PRO A 226 -27.74 2.38 25.50
N GLU A 227 -28.68 3.02 26.19
CA GLU A 227 -29.64 3.96 25.55
C GLU A 227 -28.96 5.22 24.99
N LEU A 228 -27.76 5.59 25.46
CA LEU A 228 -27.09 6.83 25.06
C LEU A 228 -26.53 6.83 23.63
N CYS A 229 -26.34 5.66 23.01
CA CYS A 229 -25.99 5.55 21.58
C CYS A 229 -27.16 5.96 20.66
N SER A 230 -28.37 6.12 21.19
CA SER A 230 -29.55 6.54 20.43
C SER A 230 -29.84 8.04 20.53
N ARG A 231 -29.16 8.77 21.44
CA ARG A 231 -29.38 10.21 21.66
C ARG A 231 -28.59 11.08 20.67
N ARG A 232 -29.16 12.25 20.34
CA ARG A 232 -28.53 13.30 19.55
C ARG A 232 -27.23 13.77 20.22
N LEU A 233 -26.10 13.68 19.50
CA LEU A 233 -24.81 14.21 19.92
C LEU A 233 -24.64 15.63 19.37
N SER A 234 -24.22 16.58 20.20
CA SER A 234 -23.84 17.95 19.84
C SER A 234 -22.46 18.26 20.43
N PRO A 235 -21.66 19.14 19.79
CA PRO A 235 -20.51 19.75 20.44
C PRO A 235 -20.82 20.41 21.80
N ASP A 236 -22.09 20.73 22.06
CA ASP A 236 -22.58 21.33 23.30
C ASP A 236 -23.01 20.29 24.36
N ASP A 237 -22.92 18.99 24.07
CA ASP A 237 -23.33 17.97 25.05
C ASP A 237 -22.38 17.93 26.22
N LYS A 238 -22.95 17.79 27.42
CA LYS A 238 -22.20 17.76 28.68
C LYS A 238 -21.10 16.68 28.68
N TRP A 239 -21.40 15.46 28.21
CA TRP A 239 -20.40 14.40 28.06
C TRP A 239 -19.21 14.81 27.17
N PHE A 240 -19.48 15.48 26.03
CA PHE A 240 -18.43 15.93 25.11
C PHE A 240 -17.66 17.13 25.69
N ALA A 241 -18.39 18.06 26.33
CA ALA A 241 -17.82 19.23 27.00
C ALA A 241 -16.88 18.85 28.15
N ASP A 242 -17.18 17.75 28.85
CA ASP A 242 -16.37 17.27 29.98
C ASP A 242 -15.24 16.33 29.50
N SER A 243 -15.39 15.64 28.36
CA SER A 243 -14.39 14.67 27.85
C SER A 243 -13.31 15.30 26.95
N LEU A 244 -12.08 15.38 27.46
CA LEU A 244 -10.90 15.78 26.67
C LEU A 244 -10.59 14.78 25.55
N MET A 245 -10.80 13.48 25.79
CA MET A 245 -10.61 12.42 24.81
C MET A 245 -11.56 12.58 23.61
N ALA A 246 -12.85 12.83 23.86
CA ALA A 246 -13.82 13.04 22.78
C ALA A 246 -13.48 14.27 21.93
N LYS A 247 -13.01 15.36 22.55
CA LYS A 247 -12.55 16.57 21.84
C LYS A 247 -11.29 16.32 21.01
N GLY A 248 -10.30 15.65 21.59
CA GLY A 248 -9.06 15.27 20.90
C GLY A 248 -9.33 14.35 19.71
N LEU A 249 -10.19 13.35 19.90
CA LEU A 249 -10.64 12.45 18.85
C LEU A 249 -11.40 13.20 17.74
N ALA A 250 -12.34 14.08 18.09
CA ALA A 250 -13.05 14.88 17.10
C ALA A 250 -12.11 15.81 16.32
N ALA A 251 -11.12 16.41 16.97
CA ALA A 251 -10.10 17.23 16.31
C ALA A 251 -9.23 16.40 15.36
N HIS A 252 -8.78 15.21 15.80
CA HIS A 252 -8.04 14.27 14.97
C HIS A 252 -8.85 13.82 13.74
N LEU A 253 -10.08 13.34 13.94
CA LEU A 253 -10.97 12.93 12.85
C LEU A 253 -11.30 14.08 11.89
N SER A 254 -11.47 15.29 12.40
CA SER A 254 -11.70 16.48 11.56
C SER A 254 -10.49 16.81 10.71
N ALA A 255 -9.28 16.71 11.28
CA ALA A 255 -8.04 16.94 10.55
C ALA A 255 -7.75 15.81 9.54
N HIS A 256 -8.06 14.56 9.89
CA HIS A 256 -7.98 13.43 8.97
C HIS A 256 -9.03 13.55 7.83
N SER A 257 -10.22 14.08 8.12
CA SER A 257 -11.22 14.47 7.12
C SER A 257 -10.73 15.57 6.21
N ALA A 258 -10.03 16.58 6.75
CA ALA A 258 -9.36 17.66 5.99
C ALA A 258 -8.50 17.13 4.85
N VAL A 259 -7.85 16.00 5.11
CA VAL A 259 -6.90 15.35 4.20
C VAL A 259 -7.61 14.39 3.24
N LEU A 260 -8.59 13.61 3.69
CA LEU A 260 -9.21 12.58 2.82
C LEU A 260 -10.36 13.10 1.93
N ALA A 261 -11.04 14.17 2.32
CA ALA A 261 -12.26 14.61 1.62
C ALA A 261 -12.07 14.99 0.13
N PRO A 262 -10.97 15.68 -0.29
CA PRO A 262 -10.69 15.96 -1.71
C PRO A 262 -10.64 14.72 -2.58
N ARG A 263 -10.02 13.65 -2.05
CA ARG A 263 -9.87 12.39 -2.76
C ARG A 263 -11.21 11.72 -3.02
N GLN A 264 -12.08 11.69 -2.02
CA GLN A 264 -13.40 11.07 -2.16
C GLN A 264 -14.31 11.83 -3.10
N GLN A 265 -14.28 13.16 -3.03
CA GLN A 265 -14.99 13.97 -4.01
C GLN A 265 -14.46 13.71 -5.41
N LEU A 266 -13.14 13.53 -5.58
CA LEU A 266 -12.55 13.19 -6.87
C LEU A 266 -13.06 11.84 -7.40
N GLU A 267 -13.10 10.81 -6.57
CA GLU A 267 -13.67 9.50 -6.94
C GLU A 267 -15.14 9.61 -7.35
N ALA A 268 -15.95 10.39 -6.61
CA ALA A 268 -17.35 10.62 -6.93
C ALA A 268 -17.55 11.40 -8.25
N LEU A 269 -16.63 12.31 -8.60
CA LEU A 269 -16.65 13.07 -9.85
C LEU A 269 -16.22 12.23 -11.06
N LEU A 270 -15.40 11.20 -10.84
CA LEU A 270 -14.98 10.27 -11.89
C LEU A 270 -16.08 9.26 -12.26
N ASP A 271 -17.16 9.17 -11.48
CA ASP A 271 -18.42 8.55 -11.89
C ASP A 271 -19.03 9.39 -13.02
N ARG A 272 -18.68 9.05 -14.27
CA ARG A 272 -19.11 9.79 -15.45
C ARG A 272 -20.61 9.74 -15.65
N GLU A 273 -21.24 8.59 -15.44
CA GLU A 273 -22.70 8.45 -15.63
C GLU A 273 -23.48 9.35 -14.67
N ARG A 274 -23.04 9.42 -13.41
CA ARG A 274 -23.57 10.37 -12.43
C ARG A 274 -23.30 11.82 -12.83
N SER A 275 -22.06 12.14 -13.19
CA SER A 275 -21.67 13.52 -13.52
C SER A 275 -22.37 14.03 -14.78
N ASP A 276 -22.53 13.19 -15.82
CA ASP A 276 -23.34 13.44 -17.01
C ASP A 276 -24.80 13.74 -16.63
N ALA A 277 -25.42 12.92 -15.77
CA ALA A 277 -26.80 13.15 -15.32
C ALA A 277 -26.99 14.50 -14.61
N TYR A 278 -26.05 14.92 -13.75
CA TYR A 278 -26.11 16.25 -13.12
C TYR A 278 -25.85 17.37 -14.13
N ALA A 279 -24.85 17.21 -15.01
CA ALA A 279 -24.48 18.21 -16.01
C ALA A 279 -25.62 18.50 -16.99
N ASP A 280 -26.26 17.46 -17.54
CA ASP A 280 -27.35 17.58 -18.52
C ASP A 280 -28.54 18.33 -17.93
N ILE A 281 -28.86 18.05 -16.67
CA ILE A 281 -30.00 18.66 -15.99
C ILE A 281 -29.69 20.09 -15.61
N ILE A 282 -28.47 20.41 -15.16
CA ILE A 282 -28.06 21.80 -14.94
C ILE A 282 -28.16 22.59 -16.24
N ARG A 283 -27.61 22.07 -17.35
CA ARG A 283 -27.66 22.72 -18.66
C ARG A 283 -29.06 22.87 -19.23
N THR A 284 -30.01 22.02 -18.83
CA THR A 284 -31.40 22.11 -19.28
C THR A 284 -32.27 22.97 -18.36
N ALA A 285 -32.10 22.86 -17.04
CA ALA A 285 -32.92 23.53 -16.05
C ALA A 285 -32.55 25.01 -15.93
N VAL A 286 -31.26 25.36 -15.87
CA VAL A 286 -30.82 26.75 -15.65
C VAL A 286 -31.34 27.70 -16.73
N PRO A 287 -31.24 27.40 -18.04
CA PRO A 287 -31.80 28.26 -19.09
C PRO A 287 -33.32 28.42 -19.06
N GLN A 288 -34.06 27.53 -18.39
CA GLN A 288 -35.53 27.64 -18.24
C GLN A 288 -35.93 28.52 -17.05
N LEU A 289 -35.00 28.85 -16.15
CA LEU A 289 -35.24 29.75 -15.02
C LEU A 289 -35.13 31.23 -15.43
N ILE A 290 -34.27 31.51 -16.41
CA ILE A 290 -33.95 32.85 -16.94
C ILE A 290 -35.10 33.53 -17.73
N PRO A 291 -35.93 32.83 -18.55
CA PRO A 291 -36.95 33.43 -19.41
C PRO A 291 -38.13 34.08 -18.65
N ARG A 292 -38.22 33.91 -17.33
CA ARG A 292 -39.29 34.49 -16.49
C ARG A 292 -38.96 35.87 -15.90
N GLY A 293 -37.88 36.52 -16.34
CA GLY A 293 -37.44 37.81 -15.80
C GLY A 293 -36.97 37.74 -14.35
N GLN A 294 -36.61 36.55 -13.87
CA GLN A 294 -36.11 36.29 -12.53
C GLN A 294 -34.61 35.99 -12.56
N ALA A 295 -33.89 36.41 -11.52
CA ALA A 295 -32.50 36.02 -11.32
C ALA A 295 -32.46 34.50 -11.14
N GLY A 296 -31.84 33.76 -12.07
CA GLY A 296 -31.63 32.32 -11.94
C GLY A 296 -30.60 32.04 -10.86
N VAL A 297 -31.06 31.77 -9.63
CA VAL A 297 -30.18 31.53 -8.48
C VAL A 297 -30.05 30.03 -8.25
N VAL A 298 -28.82 29.51 -8.26
CA VAL A 298 -28.51 28.10 -8.04
C VAL A 298 -27.79 27.93 -6.70
N LEU A 299 -28.19 26.96 -5.89
CA LEU A 299 -27.55 26.57 -4.63
C LEU A 299 -27.03 25.13 -4.73
N HIS A 300 -25.73 24.93 -4.55
CA HIS A 300 -25.11 23.61 -4.47
C HIS A 300 -24.84 23.22 -3.02
N PHE A 301 -25.24 22.01 -2.64
CA PHE A 301 -24.80 21.36 -1.40
C PHE A 301 -23.62 20.44 -1.68
N GLY A 302 -22.48 20.79 -1.10
CA GLY A 302 -21.16 20.31 -1.52
C GLY A 302 -20.57 21.21 -2.59
N SER A 303 -19.26 21.17 -2.75
CA SER A 303 -18.56 21.99 -3.74
C SER A 303 -18.28 21.31 -5.09
N ALA A 304 -18.39 19.97 -5.15
CA ALA A 304 -18.06 19.17 -6.34
C ALA A 304 -16.66 19.51 -6.93
N MET A 305 -15.72 19.90 -6.06
CA MET A 305 -14.42 20.46 -6.44
C MET A 305 -14.50 21.61 -7.48
N GLY A 306 -15.63 22.31 -7.58
CA GLY A 306 -15.87 23.40 -8.51
C GLY A 306 -16.57 23.02 -9.83
N LEU A 307 -16.68 21.73 -10.18
CA LEU A 307 -17.23 21.30 -11.47
C LEU A 307 -18.70 21.71 -11.67
N LEU A 308 -19.62 21.21 -10.85
CA LEU A 308 -21.06 21.48 -11.02
C LEU A 308 -21.43 22.97 -10.86
N PRO A 309 -20.78 23.74 -9.96
CA PRO A 309 -20.95 25.19 -9.91
C PRO A 309 -20.51 25.89 -11.21
N LEU A 310 -19.37 25.51 -11.81
CA LEU A 310 -18.91 26.05 -13.09
C LEU A 310 -19.91 25.76 -14.22
N LEU A 311 -20.43 24.53 -14.29
CA LEU A 311 -21.47 24.16 -15.25
C LEU A 311 -22.76 24.98 -15.07
N SER A 312 -23.09 25.37 -13.83
CA SER A 312 -24.25 26.24 -13.56
C SER A 312 -24.03 27.66 -14.07
N MET A 313 -22.81 28.19 -13.93
CA MET A 313 -22.42 29.50 -14.46
C MET A 313 -22.37 29.51 -15.99
N GLU A 314 -21.81 28.45 -16.59
CA GLU A 314 -21.81 28.19 -18.04
C GLU A 314 -23.25 28.20 -18.57
N ALA A 315 -24.14 27.46 -17.92
CA ALA A 315 -25.56 27.35 -18.31
C ALA A 315 -26.38 28.65 -18.13
N GLY A 316 -25.80 29.72 -17.57
CA GLY A 316 -26.44 31.03 -17.48
C GLY A 316 -26.95 31.44 -16.10
N ALA A 317 -26.57 30.79 -15.02
CA ALA A 317 -27.01 31.19 -13.68
C ALA A 317 -26.56 32.61 -13.33
N ASN A 318 -27.48 33.44 -12.81
CA ASN A 318 -27.23 34.82 -12.41
C ASN A 318 -26.56 34.91 -11.02
N LYS A 319 -26.70 33.88 -10.20
CA LYS A 319 -26.01 33.74 -8.91
C LYS A 319 -25.84 32.26 -8.60
N VAL A 320 -24.64 31.86 -8.21
CA VAL A 320 -24.34 30.48 -7.77
C VAL A 320 -23.82 30.54 -6.33
N TYR A 321 -24.57 29.92 -5.42
CA TYR A 321 -24.16 29.66 -4.06
C TYR A 321 -23.65 28.22 -3.95
N VAL A 322 -22.56 28.03 -3.23
CA VAL A 322 -22.02 26.73 -2.87
C VAL A 322 -21.93 26.66 -1.35
N VAL A 323 -22.45 25.60 -0.74
CA VAL A 323 -22.32 25.37 0.70
C VAL A 323 -21.50 24.11 0.90
N GLU A 324 -20.33 24.29 1.48
CA GLU A 324 -19.35 23.25 1.67
C GLU A 324 -18.94 23.23 3.15
N PRO A 325 -19.34 22.22 3.94
CA PRO A 325 -18.95 22.12 5.35
C PRO A 325 -17.44 22.00 5.52
N HIS A 326 -16.73 21.62 4.46
CA HIS A 326 -15.32 21.32 4.52
C HIS A 326 -14.45 22.46 3.99
N GLY A 327 -13.74 23.15 4.90
CA GLY A 327 -13.01 24.38 4.58
C GLY A 327 -11.96 24.23 3.47
N PHE A 328 -11.32 23.06 3.37
CA PHE A 328 -10.36 22.80 2.31
C PHE A 328 -11.01 22.60 0.94
N LEU A 329 -12.13 21.86 0.89
CA LEU A 329 -12.87 21.64 -0.35
C LEU A 329 -13.49 22.95 -0.85
N ALA A 330 -13.92 23.81 0.09
CA ALA A 330 -14.38 25.15 -0.23
C ALA A 330 -13.27 25.98 -0.88
N LYS A 331 -12.06 25.98 -0.30
CA LYS A 331 -10.89 26.67 -0.89
C LYS A 331 -10.53 26.10 -2.26
N LEU A 332 -10.53 24.78 -2.40
CA LEU A 332 -10.20 24.11 -3.65
C LEU A 332 -11.18 24.47 -4.77
N ALA A 333 -12.49 24.36 -4.51
CA ALA A 333 -13.51 24.75 -5.48
C ALA A 333 -13.42 26.23 -5.84
N HIS A 334 -13.09 27.10 -4.88
CA HIS A 334 -12.88 28.51 -5.14
C HIS A 334 -11.66 28.77 -6.04
N ALA A 335 -10.52 28.13 -5.76
CA ALA A 335 -9.31 28.22 -6.59
C ALA A 335 -9.55 27.67 -8.00
N HIS A 336 -10.33 26.60 -8.12
CA HIS A 336 -10.71 26.01 -9.39
C HIS A 336 -11.59 26.95 -10.21
N VAL A 337 -12.62 27.54 -9.60
CA VAL A 337 -13.45 28.56 -10.26
C VAL A 337 -12.62 29.76 -10.71
N GLN A 338 -11.70 30.25 -9.87
CA GLN A 338 -10.80 31.38 -10.20
C GLN A 338 -9.90 31.09 -11.40
N ARG A 339 -9.34 29.87 -11.50
CA ARG A 339 -8.48 29.47 -12.64
C ARG A 339 -9.22 29.59 -13.97
N HIS A 340 -10.52 29.30 -14.00
CA HIS A 340 -11.35 29.34 -15.21
C HIS A 340 -11.98 30.72 -15.49
N THR A 341 -11.88 31.69 -14.57
CA THR A 341 -12.51 33.01 -14.70
C THR A 341 -11.53 34.19 -14.78
N LEU A 342 -10.21 33.96 -14.69
CA LEU A 342 -9.13 34.94 -14.91
C LEU A 342 -9.10 36.19 -14.00
N ILE A 343 -9.67 36.14 -12.79
CA ILE A 343 -9.63 37.29 -11.84
C ILE A 343 -8.53 37.11 -10.78
N THR A 344 -7.59 38.05 -10.72
CA THR A 344 -6.64 38.21 -9.61
C THR A 344 -7.35 38.73 -8.36
N PHE A 345 -7.34 37.96 -7.28
CA PHE A 345 -7.86 38.37 -5.97
C PHE A 345 -6.72 38.88 -5.07
N GLU A 346 -6.95 40.00 -4.38
CA GLU A 346 -5.98 40.62 -3.45
C GLU A 346 -5.57 39.65 -2.34
N GLN A 347 -4.27 39.54 -2.09
CA GLN A 347 -3.63 38.62 -1.14
C GLN A 347 -4.16 38.70 0.31
N GLU A 348 -4.90 39.75 0.68
CA GLU A 348 -5.25 40.04 2.08
C GLU A 348 -6.33 39.11 2.70
N ASN A 349 -7.15 38.42 1.91
CA ASN A 349 -8.15 37.49 2.45
C ASN A 349 -7.65 36.04 2.64
N TRP A 350 -6.49 35.69 2.09
CA TRP A 350 -5.88 34.37 2.29
C TRP A 350 -5.55 34.10 3.77
N ALA A 351 -5.20 35.13 4.53
CA ALA A 351 -4.77 35.03 5.92
C ALA A 351 -5.92 34.85 6.94
N ARG A 352 -7.19 35.06 6.54
CA ARG A 352 -8.34 35.08 7.46
C ARG A 352 -9.12 33.76 7.56
N LEU A 353 -8.87 32.80 6.67
CA LEU A 353 -9.46 31.47 6.76
C LEU A 353 -8.49 30.53 7.48
N PRO A 354 -8.71 30.21 8.77
CA PRO A 354 -7.76 29.44 9.55
C PRO A 354 -7.46 28.11 8.85
N MET A 355 -6.19 27.90 8.50
CA MET A 355 -5.56 26.57 8.48
C MET A 355 -5.19 26.15 9.93
N ASN A 356 -5.61 26.94 10.93
CA ASN A 356 -5.39 26.68 12.34
C ASN A 356 -6.30 25.51 12.77
N VAL A 357 -5.82 24.29 12.56
CA VAL A 357 -6.06 23.21 13.53
C VAL A 357 -5.55 23.77 14.86
N GLY A 358 -6.46 24.07 15.78
CA GLY A 358 -6.25 25.06 16.84
C GLY A 358 -5.01 24.81 17.69
N LEU A 359 -3.93 25.56 17.43
CA LEU A 359 -2.81 25.78 18.34
C LEU A 359 -2.12 27.10 17.93
N ALA A 360 -2.66 28.25 18.34
CA ALA A 360 -1.88 29.49 18.42
C ALA A 360 -2.58 30.53 19.28
N GLU A 361 -2.11 30.70 20.51
CA GLU A 361 -2.02 32.04 21.08
C GLU A 361 -0.65 32.24 21.74
N ARG A 362 -0.05 33.39 21.39
CA ARG A 362 1.10 34.09 22.00
C ARG A 362 2.51 33.67 21.58
N THR A 363 3.11 34.44 20.69
CA THR A 363 4.07 35.52 21.07
C THR A 363 4.47 36.34 19.83
N LYS A 364 4.45 37.67 19.96
CA LYS A 364 4.97 38.62 18.97
C LYS A 364 6.51 38.65 19.08
N GLN A 365 7.23 38.64 17.96
CA GLN A 365 8.55 39.26 17.83
C GLN A 365 8.91 39.51 16.34
N GLU A 366 9.55 40.66 16.09
CA GLU A 366 9.89 41.29 14.81
C GLU A 366 11.02 40.56 14.02
N PRO A 367 11.21 40.83 12.71
CA PRO A 367 12.21 40.15 11.90
C PRO A 367 13.58 40.88 11.87
N PRO A 368 14.72 40.17 11.81
CA PRO A 368 16.02 40.75 11.48
C PRO A 368 16.44 40.49 10.01
N PRO A 369 17.51 41.15 9.51
CA PRO A 369 17.62 41.59 8.13
C PRO A 369 18.36 40.61 7.18
N THR A 370 18.11 40.83 5.90
CA THR A 370 18.69 40.16 4.73
C THR A 370 20.16 40.49 4.49
N HIS A 371 20.98 39.48 4.19
CA HIS A 371 22.24 39.63 3.44
C HIS A 371 22.39 38.53 2.37
N PRO A 372 23.01 38.82 1.21
CA PRO A 372 23.14 37.90 0.08
C PRO A 372 24.43 37.05 0.19
N PRO A 373 24.48 35.85 -0.43
CA PRO A 373 25.72 35.06 -0.48
C PRO A 373 26.65 35.53 -1.62
N PRO A 374 27.99 35.40 -1.47
CA PRO A 374 28.96 35.66 -2.53
C PRO A 374 29.18 34.43 -3.45
N PRO A 375 29.76 34.62 -4.65
CA PRO A 375 29.80 33.60 -5.69
C PRO A 375 31.04 32.71 -5.59
N LEU A 376 30.90 31.41 -5.92
CA LEU A 376 32.03 30.50 -6.10
C LEU A 376 32.19 30.13 -7.59
N HIS A 377 33.39 30.44 -8.11
CA HIS A 377 33.86 30.09 -9.44
C HIS A 377 34.25 28.59 -9.54
N PRO A 378 34.24 28.00 -10.75
CA PRO A 378 34.48 26.58 -10.98
C PRO A 378 35.96 26.28 -11.27
N ARG A 379 36.43 25.04 -11.01
CA ARG A 379 37.36 24.25 -11.87
C ARG A 379 37.74 22.87 -11.27
N PRO A 380 38.31 21.94 -12.07
CA PRO A 380 37.79 20.58 -12.27
C PRO A 380 38.78 19.48 -11.85
N PHE A 381 38.34 18.22 -11.81
CA PHE A 381 39.24 17.06 -11.71
C PHE A 381 38.64 15.80 -12.36
N PRO A 382 39.47 14.78 -12.67
CA PRO A 382 39.61 14.23 -14.00
C PRO A 382 38.95 12.85 -14.14
N SER A 383 38.73 12.42 -15.37
CA SER A 383 38.28 11.08 -15.75
C SER A 383 39.33 9.99 -15.48
N PRO A 384 38.92 8.81 -14.97
CA PRO A 384 39.60 7.55 -15.23
C PRO A 384 38.72 6.56 -16.02
N GLN A 385 39.42 5.73 -16.78
CA GLN A 385 38.99 4.79 -17.83
C GLN A 385 38.51 3.40 -17.31
N PRO A 386 38.02 2.49 -18.18
CA PRO A 386 37.11 1.39 -17.81
C PRO A 386 37.84 0.08 -17.47
N PRO A 387 37.20 -0.88 -16.80
CA PRO A 387 37.67 -2.27 -16.80
C PRO A 387 36.96 -3.14 -17.85
N LEU A 388 37.77 -3.93 -18.57
CA LEU A 388 37.40 -5.05 -19.45
C LEU A 388 37.41 -6.39 -18.65
N PRO A 389 36.96 -7.52 -19.25
CA PRO A 389 36.04 -8.47 -18.63
C PRO A 389 36.70 -9.71 -18.01
N PHE A 390 35.97 -10.40 -17.13
CA PHE A 390 36.24 -11.81 -16.82
C PHE A 390 34.94 -12.63 -16.79
N THR A 391 34.98 -13.73 -17.54
CA THR A 391 33.96 -14.74 -17.74
C THR A 391 34.09 -15.86 -16.71
N ALA A 392 32.98 -16.30 -16.11
CA ALA A 392 32.76 -17.68 -15.72
C ALA A 392 31.26 -18.01 -15.81
N THR A 393 30.98 -19.13 -16.44
CA THR A 393 29.69 -19.62 -16.92
C THR A 393 28.84 -20.26 -15.82
N TYR A 394 27.62 -19.74 -15.62
CA TYR A 394 26.47 -20.51 -15.14
C TYR A 394 25.27 -20.17 -16.03
N THR A 395 24.58 -21.21 -16.48
CA THR A 395 23.47 -21.20 -17.44
C THR A 395 22.34 -20.26 -17.02
N SER A 396 21.96 -19.32 -17.89
CA SER A 396 20.85 -18.40 -17.61
C SER A 396 19.48 -19.09 -17.71
N PRO A 397 18.47 -18.67 -16.92
CA PRO A 397 17.07 -19.14 -17.01
C PRO A 397 16.47 -19.03 -18.42
N ALA A 398 16.95 -18.09 -19.24
CA ALA A 398 16.51 -17.89 -20.62
C ALA A 398 16.84 -19.07 -21.54
N TYR A 399 17.92 -19.84 -21.27
CA TYR A 399 18.28 -21.00 -22.07
C TYR A 399 17.41 -22.24 -21.74
N LEU A 400 16.94 -22.37 -20.50
CA LEU A 400 16.02 -23.46 -20.10
C LEU A 400 14.63 -23.27 -20.71
N SER A 401 14.11 -22.03 -20.74
CA SER A 401 12.81 -21.69 -21.34
C SER A 401 12.74 -22.05 -22.85
N CYS A 402 13.85 -21.89 -23.58
CA CYS A 402 13.92 -22.20 -25.02
C CYS A 402 13.77 -23.69 -25.35
N ILE A 403 13.99 -24.59 -24.39
CA ILE A 403 13.99 -26.05 -24.61
C ILE A 403 12.68 -26.68 -24.13
N THR A 404 12.09 -26.17 -23.04
CA THR A 404 10.91 -26.74 -22.39
C THR A 404 9.59 -26.23 -22.96
N ALA A 405 9.50 -24.94 -23.30
CA ALA A 405 8.27 -24.32 -23.82
C ALA A 405 7.76 -24.93 -25.14
N PRO A 406 8.62 -25.29 -26.13
CA PRO A 406 8.15 -25.91 -27.37
C PRO A 406 7.57 -27.33 -27.17
N GLN A 407 8.07 -28.07 -26.17
CA GLN A 407 7.59 -29.41 -25.83
C GLN A 407 6.23 -29.36 -25.12
N ALA A 408 6.07 -28.44 -24.16
CA ALA A 408 4.79 -28.15 -23.50
C ALA A 408 3.72 -27.65 -24.49
N ALA A 409 4.08 -26.72 -25.37
CA ALA A 409 3.20 -26.24 -26.44
C ALA A 409 2.79 -27.36 -27.40
N GLY A 410 3.71 -28.29 -27.71
CA GLY A 410 3.42 -29.47 -28.53
C GLY A 410 2.43 -30.44 -27.87
N ILE A 411 2.43 -30.56 -26.54
CA ILE A 411 1.44 -31.34 -25.78
C ILE A 411 0.07 -30.65 -25.82
N CYS A 412 0.01 -29.33 -25.58
CA CYS A 412 -1.22 -28.55 -25.72
C CYS A 412 -1.81 -28.68 -27.13
N PHE A 413 -0.97 -28.64 -28.16
CA PHE A 413 -1.38 -28.82 -29.55
C PHE A 413 -2.00 -30.20 -29.81
N LYS A 414 -1.38 -31.28 -29.33
CA LYS A 414 -1.91 -32.65 -29.47
C LYS A 414 -3.23 -32.86 -28.73
N ASN A 415 -3.43 -32.14 -27.63
CA ASN A 415 -4.66 -32.17 -26.83
C ASN A 415 -5.76 -31.22 -27.34
N GLY A 416 -5.58 -30.59 -28.52
CA GLY A 416 -6.55 -29.68 -29.11
C GLY A 416 -6.66 -28.30 -28.43
N GLN A 417 -5.76 -27.96 -27.51
CA GLN A 417 -5.73 -26.68 -26.80
C GLN A 417 -4.90 -25.65 -27.58
N TYR A 418 -5.42 -25.20 -28.72
CA TYR A 418 -4.68 -24.38 -29.67
C TYR A 418 -4.37 -22.96 -29.15
N GLU A 419 -5.28 -22.31 -28.41
CA GLU A 419 -5.04 -20.97 -27.83
C GLU A 419 -3.93 -21.00 -26.78
N ARG A 420 -3.87 -22.06 -25.97
CA ARG A 420 -2.79 -22.27 -24.99
C ARG A 420 -1.45 -22.53 -25.67
N ALA A 421 -1.44 -23.35 -26.72
CA ALA A 421 -0.23 -23.59 -27.50
C ALA A 421 0.28 -22.28 -28.16
N ILE A 422 -0.62 -21.41 -28.64
CA ILE A 422 -0.29 -20.09 -29.18
C ILE A 422 0.37 -19.20 -28.13
N ALA A 423 -0.20 -19.12 -26.92
CA ALA A 423 0.36 -18.32 -25.84
C ALA A 423 1.79 -18.78 -25.50
N MET A 424 2.01 -20.08 -25.37
CA MET A 424 3.33 -20.65 -25.08
C MET A 424 4.33 -20.45 -26.22
N TYR A 425 3.93 -20.61 -27.49
CA TYR A 425 4.80 -20.28 -28.61
C TYR A 425 5.13 -18.78 -28.64
N THR A 426 4.20 -17.92 -28.25
CA THR A 426 4.40 -16.45 -28.20
C THR A 426 5.40 -16.07 -27.13
N GLU A 427 5.32 -16.67 -25.95
CA GLU A 427 6.24 -16.48 -24.84
C GLU A 427 7.66 -16.96 -25.17
N ALA A 428 7.79 -18.03 -25.97
CA ALA A 428 9.09 -18.58 -26.35
C ALA A 428 9.80 -17.79 -27.46
N LEU A 429 9.09 -17.01 -28.29
CA LEU A 429 9.67 -16.32 -29.45
C LEU A 429 10.77 -15.27 -29.14
N PRO A 430 10.64 -14.41 -28.10
CA PRO A 430 11.65 -13.40 -27.78
C PRO A 430 13.03 -13.99 -27.44
N ALA A 431 13.06 -15.21 -26.89
CA ALA A 431 14.31 -15.87 -26.52
C ALA A 431 15.04 -16.52 -27.73
N THR A 432 14.44 -16.49 -28.94
CA THR A 432 14.98 -17.15 -30.15
C THR A 432 15.74 -16.22 -31.11
N ASP A 433 15.99 -14.97 -30.71
CA ASP A 433 16.62 -13.97 -31.58
C ASP A 433 18.07 -14.29 -32.01
N ARG A 434 18.68 -15.33 -31.42
CA ARG A 434 20.01 -15.85 -31.79
C ARG A 434 19.98 -17.15 -32.62
N THR A 435 18.80 -17.73 -32.88
CA THR A 435 18.64 -19.02 -33.58
C THR A 435 17.51 -18.96 -34.63
N PRO A 436 17.80 -18.52 -35.87
CA PRO A 436 16.83 -18.36 -36.94
C PRO A 436 15.99 -19.61 -37.23
N GLU A 437 16.58 -20.80 -37.10
CA GLU A 437 15.93 -22.09 -37.33
C GLU A 437 14.88 -22.39 -36.24
N LEU A 438 15.18 -22.08 -34.98
CA LEU A 438 14.25 -22.30 -33.87
C LEU A 438 13.11 -21.29 -33.95
N LYS A 439 13.41 -20.02 -34.21
CA LYS A 439 12.42 -18.96 -34.45
C LYS A 439 11.46 -19.32 -35.59
N ALA A 440 11.98 -19.79 -36.71
CA ALA A 440 11.18 -20.23 -37.85
C ALA A 440 10.30 -21.45 -37.51
N ASN A 441 10.80 -22.42 -36.73
CA ASN A 441 10.01 -23.57 -36.28
C ASN A 441 8.85 -23.18 -35.34
N LEU A 442 9.10 -22.30 -34.36
CA LEU A 442 8.05 -21.85 -33.43
C LEU A 442 6.96 -21.05 -34.15
N LEU A 443 7.34 -20.13 -35.04
CA LEU A 443 6.40 -19.39 -35.88
C LEU A 443 5.57 -20.33 -36.78
N CYS A 444 6.20 -21.36 -37.37
CA CYS A 444 5.49 -22.36 -38.17
C CYS A 444 4.48 -23.20 -37.36
N ASN A 445 4.82 -23.55 -36.12
CA ASN A 445 3.93 -24.31 -35.26
C ASN A 445 2.79 -23.43 -34.74
N ARG A 446 3.06 -22.16 -34.42
CA ARG A 446 2.01 -21.18 -34.05
C ARG A 446 1.08 -20.86 -35.21
N ALA A 447 1.60 -20.71 -36.43
CA ALA A 447 0.81 -20.57 -37.65
C ALA A 447 -0.15 -21.76 -37.87
N LEU A 448 0.29 -22.99 -37.57
CA LEU A 448 -0.58 -24.16 -37.64
C LEU A 448 -1.70 -24.13 -36.59
N CYS A 449 -1.44 -23.61 -35.39
CA CYS A 449 -2.47 -23.43 -34.38
C CYS A 449 -3.55 -22.44 -34.85
N TYR A 450 -3.13 -21.31 -35.43
CA TYR A 450 -4.07 -20.34 -36.03
C TYR A 450 -4.90 -20.93 -37.17
N LEU A 451 -4.30 -21.77 -38.03
CA LEU A 451 -5.05 -22.49 -39.07
C LEU A 451 -6.09 -23.45 -38.48
N LYS A 452 -5.81 -24.08 -37.33
CA LYS A 452 -6.75 -24.97 -36.64
C LYS A 452 -7.90 -24.23 -35.95
N LEU A 453 -7.67 -22.97 -35.56
CA LEU A 453 -8.68 -22.08 -34.99
C LEU A 453 -9.50 -21.32 -36.06
N GLY A 454 -9.17 -21.46 -37.34
CA GLY A 454 -9.85 -20.73 -38.41
C GLY A 454 -9.44 -19.27 -38.53
N GLU A 455 -8.22 -18.92 -38.10
CA GLU A 455 -7.62 -17.58 -38.23
C GLU A 455 -6.51 -17.53 -39.30
N PRO A 456 -6.85 -17.56 -40.59
CA PRO A 456 -5.86 -17.68 -41.66
C PRO A 456 -5.02 -16.41 -41.87
N GLU A 457 -5.47 -15.22 -41.45
CA GLU A 457 -4.69 -13.99 -41.49
C GLU A 457 -3.52 -14.00 -40.50
N SER A 458 -3.79 -14.41 -39.25
CA SER A 458 -2.77 -14.59 -38.19
C SER A 458 -1.77 -15.67 -38.60
N ALA A 459 -2.27 -16.80 -39.14
CA ALA A 459 -1.42 -17.86 -39.67
C ALA A 459 -0.52 -17.39 -40.82
N LEU A 460 -1.04 -16.54 -41.72
CA LEU A 460 -0.28 -16.00 -42.84
C LEU A 460 0.83 -15.06 -42.38
N ALA A 461 0.58 -14.23 -41.37
CA ALA A 461 1.58 -13.34 -40.79
C ALA A 461 2.77 -14.14 -40.21
N ASP A 462 2.48 -15.17 -39.42
CA ASP A 462 3.51 -16.04 -38.83
C ASP A 462 4.25 -16.87 -39.88
N ALA A 463 3.55 -17.42 -40.87
CA ALA A 463 4.18 -18.19 -41.95
C ALA A 463 5.11 -17.31 -42.81
N LYS A 464 4.73 -16.04 -43.05
CA LYS A 464 5.60 -15.06 -43.74
C LYS A 464 6.81 -14.72 -42.90
N ALA A 465 6.64 -14.46 -41.61
CA ALA A 465 7.75 -14.19 -40.69
C ALA A 465 8.72 -15.38 -40.62
N ALA A 466 8.20 -16.62 -40.56
CA ALA A 466 9.01 -17.84 -40.60
C ALA A 466 9.78 -17.99 -41.91
N SER A 467 9.13 -17.76 -43.06
CA SER A 467 9.79 -17.83 -44.38
C SER A 467 10.77 -16.69 -44.63
N SER A 468 10.63 -15.56 -43.94
CA SER A 468 11.58 -14.44 -44.01
C SER A 468 12.81 -14.71 -43.15
N ALA A 469 12.62 -15.36 -41.99
CA ALA A 469 13.70 -15.80 -41.12
C ALA A 469 14.51 -16.95 -41.72
N LEU A 470 13.87 -17.89 -42.41
CA LEU A 470 14.54 -19.02 -43.08
C LEU A 470 13.92 -19.27 -44.48
N PRO A 471 14.45 -18.64 -45.56
CA PRO A 471 13.87 -18.71 -46.90
C PRO A 471 13.77 -20.11 -47.51
N GLU A 472 14.68 -21.04 -47.16
CA GLU A 472 14.63 -22.42 -47.66
C GLU A 472 13.69 -23.33 -46.84
N PHE A 473 12.98 -22.79 -45.83
CA PHE A 473 12.15 -23.58 -44.93
C PHE A 473 10.83 -24.00 -45.57
N SER A 474 10.85 -25.17 -46.20
CA SER A 474 9.72 -25.73 -46.95
C SER A 474 8.41 -25.80 -46.15
N LYS A 475 8.47 -26.04 -44.82
CA LYS A 475 7.26 -26.06 -43.97
C LYS A 475 6.61 -24.68 -43.85
N ALA A 476 7.38 -23.59 -43.81
CA ALA A 476 6.84 -22.23 -43.74
C ALA A 476 6.07 -21.85 -45.01
N HIS A 477 6.63 -22.17 -46.19
CA HIS A 477 5.95 -21.94 -47.47
C HIS A 477 4.69 -22.79 -47.58
N TYR A 478 4.70 -24.03 -47.06
CA TYR A 478 3.52 -24.88 -47.04
C TYR A 478 2.41 -24.32 -46.12
N ARG A 479 2.75 -23.83 -44.92
CA ARG A 479 1.77 -23.16 -44.03
C ARG A 479 1.22 -21.87 -44.64
N ALA A 480 2.04 -21.11 -45.34
CA ALA A 480 1.60 -19.92 -46.07
C ALA A 480 0.61 -20.29 -47.20
N ALA A 481 0.86 -21.39 -47.93
CA ALA A 481 -0.07 -21.87 -48.96
C ALA A 481 -1.43 -22.27 -48.37
N GLN A 482 -1.46 -22.97 -47.22
CA GLN A 482 -2.69 -23.32 -46.52
C GLN A 482 -3.47 -22.08 -46.04
N ALA A 483 -2.76 -21.06 -45.54
CA ALA A 483 -3.38 -19.80 -45.15
C ALA A 483 -3.96 -19.04 -46.35
N PHE A 484 -3.24 -18.98 -47.46
CA PHE A 484 -3.74 -18.35 -48.69
C PHE A 484 -4.94 -19.09 -49.28
N GLU A 485 -4.97 -20.42 -49.24
CA GLU A 485 -6.14 -21.21 -49.66
C GLU A 485 -7.35 -20.91 -48.77
N ALA A 486 -7.17 -20.91 -47.44
CA ALA A 486 -8.24 -20.58 -46.49
C ALA A 486 -8.79 -19.14 -46.68
N LEU A 487 -7.97 -18.23 -47.20
CA LEU A 487 -8.35 -16.85 -47.58
C LEU A 487 -8.95 -16.74 -49.00
N GLY A 488 -9.05 -17.84 -49.76
CA GLY A 488 -9.51 -17.83 -51.15
C GLY A 488 -8.55 -17.16 -52.14
N ARG A 489 -7.28 -16.99 -51.76
CA ARG A 489 -6.18 -16.38 -52.55
C ARG A 489 -5.40 -17.48 -53.27
N ILE A 490 -6.09 -18.19 -54.16
CA ILE A 490 -5.64 -19.39 -54.88
C ILE A 490 -4.36 -19.15 -55.67
N ARG A 491 -4.19 -18.00 -56.35
CA ARG A 491 -2.98 -17.71 -57.12
C ARG A 491 -1.72 -17.70 -56.27
N GLU A 492 -1.78 -17.10 -55.09
CA GLU A 492 -0.64 -17.00 -54.17
C GLU A 492 -0.39 -18.30 -53.43
N ALA A 493 -1.44 -19.08 -53.15
CA ALA A 493 -1.31 -20.45 -52.63
C ALA A 493 -0.52 -21.32 -53.60
N ARG A 494 -0.83 -21.29 -54.90
CA ARG A 494 -0.10 -22.04 -55.95
C ARG A 494 1.36 -21.60 -56.07
N PHE A 495 1.62 -20.30 -56.01
CA PHE A 495 2.99 -19.78 -56.00
C PHE A 495 3.80 -20.32 -54.81
N LYS A 496 3.23 -20.29 -53.60
CA LYS A 496 3.89 -20.81 -52.41
C LYS A 496 4.11 -22.33 -52.46
N LEU A 497 3.19 -23.11 -53.03
CA LEU A 497 3.39 -24.54 -53.26
C LEU A 497 4.53 -24.84 -54.26
N THR A 498 4.70 -23.98 -55.27
CA THR A 498 5.83 -24.09 -56.21
C THR A 498 7.16 -23.87 -55.48
N GLU A 499 7.22 -22.92 -54.54
CA GLU A 499 8.41 -22.71 -53.70
C GLU A 499 8.66 -23.89 -52.74
N VAL A 500 7.63 -24.56 -52.23
CA VAL A 500 7.79 -25.80 -51.44
C VAL A 500 8.48 -26.89 -52.27
N ILE A 501 8.04 -27.11 -53.51
CA ILE A 501 8.59 -28.12 -54.42
C ILE A 501 10.04 -27.80 -54.80
N LYS A 502 10.35 -26.51 -55.01
CA LYS A 502 11.70 -26.02 -55.34
C LYS A 502 12.71 -26.26 -54.21
N HIS A 503 12.28 -26.13 -52.95
CA HIS A 503 13.16 -26.23 -51.78
C HIS A 503 13.23 -27.65 -51.17
N SER A 504 12.44 -28.61 -51.64
CA SER A 504 12.49 -30.02 -51.18
C SER A 504 13.50 -30.87 -51.98
N LYS A 505 14.80 -30.68 -51.75
CA LYS A 505 15.87 -31.32 -52.55
C LYS A 505 16.04 -32.86 -52.37
N HIS A 506 15.40 -33.50 -51.38
CA HIS A 506 15.64 -34.92 -51.05
C HIS A 506 14.40 -35.81 -50.81
N HIS A 507 13.19 -35.28 -50.91
CA HIS A 507 11.95 -36.07 -50.86
C HIS A 507 10.87 -35.39 -51.67
N LYS A 508 10.18 -36.14 -52.55
CA LYS A 508 8.97 -35.65 -53.21
C LYS A 508 7.95 -35.27 -52.13
N ASN A 509 7.53 -34.01 -52.09
CA ASN A 509 6.51 -33.56 -51.15
C ASN A 509 5.12 -33.80 -51.76
N ALA A 510 4.70 -35.06 -51.73
CA ALA A 510 3.47 -35.54 -52.39
C ALA A 510 2.22 -34.76 -51.97
N ASP A 511 2.17 -34.26 -50.74
CA ASP A 511 1.06 -33.44 -50.23
C ASP A 511 1.01 -32.06 -50.90
N ALA A 512 2.17 -31.43 -51.13
CA ALA A 512 2.25 -30.15 -51.81
C ALA A 512 1.96 -30.27 -53.31
N GLU A 513 2.42 -31.35 -53.97
CA GLU A 513 2.09 -31.66 -55.37
C GLU A 513 0.59 -31.95 -55.54
N LYS A 514 0.00 -32.71 -54.62
CA LYS A 514 -1.44 -33.00 -54.59
C LYS A 514 -2.26 -31.73 -54.40
N MET A 515 -1.92 -30.91 -53.40
CA MET A 515 -2.58 -29.63 -53.16
C MET A 515 -2.43 -28.68 -54.36
N LEU A 516 -1.27 -28.68 -55.01
CA LEU A 516 -1.04 -27.87 -56.21
C LEU A 516 -1.94 -28.33 -57.36
N ALA A 517 -2.07 -29.64 -57.59
CA ALA A 517 -2.97 -30.21 -58.58
C ALA A 517 -4.46 -29.98 -58.26
N GLU A 518 -4.86 -30.00 -56.99
CA GLU A 518 -6.24 -29.69 -56.56
C GLU A 518 -6.61 -28.20 -56.75
N LEU A 519 -5.61 -27.32 -56.70
CA LEU A 519 -5.77 -25.89 -56.92
C LEU A 519 -5.63 -25.50 -58.41
N GLU A 520 -5.21 -26.42 -59.29
CA GLU A 520 -5.19 -26.20 -60.74
C GLU A 520 -6.62 -26.04 -61.28
N GLY A 521 -6.90 -24.89 -61.90
CA GLY A 521 -8.22 -24.57 -62.45
C GLY A 521 -9.16 -23.79 -61.52
N ARG A 522 -8.82 -23.60 -60.24
CA ARG A 522 -9.59 -22.74 -59.31
C ARG A 522 -9.24 -21.26 -59.49
N GLN A 523 -10.23 -20.37 -59.39
CA GLN A 523 -10.06 -18.91 -59.47
C GLN A 523 -10.15 -18.27 -58.07
N ASP A 524 -9.52 -17.10 -57.88
CA ASP A 524 -9.57 -16.35 -56.62
C ASP A 524 -11.00 -15.87 -56.31
N ALA A 525 -11.40 -15.88 -55.03
CA ALA A 525 -12.70 -15.38 -54.61
C ALA A 525 -12.78 -13.83 -54.70
N PRO A 526 -13.93 -13.24 -55.09
CA PRO A 526 -14.12 -11.80 -55.04
C PRO A 526 -14.05 -11.31 -53.58
N LYS A 527 -13.32 -10.20 -53.34
CA LYS A 527 -13.09 -9.62 -52.01
C LYS A 527 -14.40 -9.37 -51.27
N ALA A 528 -14.68 -10.17 -50.24
CA ALA A 528 -15.76 -9.93 -49.29
C ALA A 528 -15.25 -9.10 -48.11
N THR A 529 -15.95 -8.02 -47.78
CA THR A 529 -15.81 -7.27 -46.53
C THR A 529 -16.43 -8.08 -45.39
N VAL A 530 -15.61 -8.52 -44.44
CA VAL A 530 -16.05 -9.38 -43.31
C VAL A 530 -16.15 -8.56 -42.00
N PRO A 531 -17.17 -8.81 -41.15
CA PRO A 531 -17.42 -8.09 -39.90
C PRO A 531 -16.61 -8.66 -38.72
N VAL A 532 -16.22 -7.80 -37.78
CA VAL A 532 -15.37 -8.15 -36.62
C VAL A 532 -16.21 -8.55 -35.39
N GLY A 533 -15.76 -9.59 -34.71
CA GLY A 533 -16.39 -10.25 -33.56
C GLY A 533 -16.54 -9.40 -32.28
N GLN A 534 -17.53 -9.81 -31.49
CA GLN A 534 -18.06 -9.13 -30.31
C GLN A 534 -17.12 -9.29 -29.10
N GLY A 535 -16.59 -8.17 -28.60
CA GLY A 535 -15.74 -8.12 -27.39
C GLY A 535 -14.91 -6.82 -27.34
N ALA A 536 -14.22 -6.50 -28.43
CA ALA A 536 -13.57 -5.20 -28.61
C ALA A 536 -14.56 -4.07 -28.97
N GLY A 537 -15.72 -4.44 -29.53
CA GLY A 537 -16.77 -3.53 -29.98
C GLY A 537 -17.35 -2.64 -28.88
N ALA A 538 -17.47 -3.09 -27.62
CA ALA A 538 -18.05 -2.27 -26.56
C ALA A 538 -17.12 -1.12 -26.12
N ARG A 539 -15.80 -1.35 -26.03
CA ARG A 539 -14.81 -0.30 -25.72
C ARG A 539 -14.57 0.64 -26.90
N ALA A 540 -14.58 0.12 -28.13
CA ALA A 540 -14.45 0.93 -29.34
C ALA A 540 -15.72 1.74 -29.64
N ALA A 541 -16.92 1.17 -29.43
CA ALA A 541 -18.19 1.88 -29.53
C ALA A 541 -18.34 2.94 -28.44
N ARG A 542 -17.89 2.68 -27.20
CA ARG A 542 -17.83 3.71 -26.14
C ARG A 542 -16.85 4.83 -26.50
N ARG A 543 -15.68 4.52 -27.09
CA ARG A 543 -14.73 5.54 -27.62
C ARG A 543 -15.25 6.28 -28.85
N ALA A 544 -16.10 5.66 -29.67
CA ALA A 544 -16.74 6.29 -30.83
C ALA A 544 -17.90 7.21 -30.39
N LEU A 545 -18.73 6.77 -29.44
CA LEU A 545 -19.76 7.59 -28.81
C LEU A 545 -19.16 8.80 -28.07
N ILE A 546 -18.05 8.60 -27.33
CA ILE A 546 -17.29 9.68 -26.69
C ILE A 546 -16.71 10.66 -27.73
N ARG A 547 -16.37 10.20 -28.94
CA ARG A 547 -15.86 11.07 -30.03
C ARG A 547 -16.99 11.85 -30.72
N GLU A 548 -18.15 11.24 -30.93
CA GLU A 548 -19.32 11.91 -31.50
C GLU A 548 -19.91 12.93 -30.52
N ASP A 549 -19.92 12.63 -29.22
CA ASP A 549 -20.35 13.54 -28.15
C ASP A 549 -19.33 14.69 -27.92
N ARG A 550 -18.03 14.44 -28.13
CA ARG A 550 -17.00 15.50 -28.14
C ARG A 550 -17.18 16.53 -29.25
N ALA A 551 -17.87 16.20 -30.32
CA ALA A 551 -18.11 17.12 -31.44
C ALA A 551 -19.24 18.12 -31.18
N GLN A 552 -20.05 17.92 -30.12
CA GLN A 552 -21.17 18.78 -29.74
C GLN A 552 -20.94 19.60 -28.46
N ARG A 553 -19.85 19.32 -27.71
CA ARG A 553 -19.53 19.97 -26.43
C ARG A 553 -18.55 21.14 -26.64
N MET A 554 -18.76 22.24 -25.91
CA MET A 554 -17.86 23.39 -25.90
C MET A 554 -16.45 22.98 -25.42
N THR A 555 -15.43 23.51 -26.08
CA THR A 555 -14.01 23.36 -25.70
C THR A 555 -13.69 24.12 -24.41
N VAL A 556 -12.61 23.76 -23.72
CA VAL A 556 -12.11 24.48 -22.52
C VAL A 556 -12.00 25.98 -22.76
N GLN A 557 -11.54 26.39 -23.96
CA GLN A 557 -11.43 27.81 -24.31
C GLN A 557 -12.79 28.48 -24.39
N GLU A 558 -13.77 27.86 -25.06
CA GLU A 558 -15.13 28.40 -25.18
C GLU A 558 -15.84 28.50 -23.82
N VAL A 559 -15.62 27.53 -22.92
CA VAL A 559 -16.14 27.56 -21.54
C VAL A 559 -15.48 28.70 -20.76
N ASN A 560 -14.16 28.86 -20.84
CA ASN A 560 -13.45 29.96 -20.17
C ASN A 560 -13.91 31.34 -20.67
N ASP A 561 -14.08 31.49 -21.98
CA ASP A 561 -14.55 32.74 -22.59
C ASP A 561 -15.97 33.09 -22.11
N ALA A 562 -16.85 32.09 -21.94
CA ALA A 562 -18.19 32.28 -21.39
C ALA A 562 -18.21 32.65 -19.89
N LEU A 563 -17.21 32.22 -19.12
CA LEU A 563 -17.12 32.40 -17.67
C LEU A 563 -16.44 33.71 -17.24
N THR A 564 -15.57 34.27 -18.07
CA THR A 564 -14.69 35.42 -17.75
C THR A 564 -15.48 36.67 -17.28
N SER A 565 -16.74 36.85 -17.67
CA SER A 565 -17.57 38.00 -17.27
C SER A 565 -18.54 37.75 -16.11
N ARG A 566 -18.55 36.56 -15.48
CA ARG A 566 -19.63 36.12 -14.58
C ARG A 566 -19.19 35.79 -13.15
N CYS A 567 -17.95 36.08 -12.80
CA CYS A 567 -17.36 35.62 -11.54
C CYS A 567 -17.90 36.31 -10.28
N GLU A 568 -18.37 37.56 -10.38
CA GLU A 568 -19.01 38.30 -9.27
C GLU A 568 -20.30 37.62 -8.76
N HIS A 569 -20.82 36.67 -9.52
CA HIS A 569 -22.04 35.92 -9.24
C HIS A 569 -21.79 34.60 -8.48
N PHE A 570 -20.54 34.23 -8.20
CA PHE A 570 -20.20 33.05 -7.41
C PHE A 570 -20.00 33.37 -5.92
N SER A 571 -20.49 32.51 -5.02
CA SER A 571 -20.29 32.65 -3.57
C SER A 571 -20.21 31.29 -2.91
N ILE A 572 -19.16 31.08 -2.11
CA ILE A 572 -18.96 29.83 -1.37
C ILE A 572 -19.05 30.07 0.13
N LEU A 573 -19.79 29.20 0.81
CA LEU A 573 -20.12 29.28 2.23
C LEU A 573 -19.52 28.06 2.95
N HIS A 574 -18.52 28.30 3.80
CA HIS A 574 -17.93 27.27 4.65
C HIS A 574 -18.80 27.05 5.90
N LYS A 575 -19.86 26.23 5.79
CA LYS A 575 -20.82 25.96 6.87
C LYS A 575 -21.48 24.57 6.76
N PRO A 576 -21.94 23.99 7.88
CA PRO A 576 -22.83 22.84 7.85
C PRO A 576 -24.10 23.10 7.05
N TRP A 577 -24.54 22.12 6.26
CA TRP A 577 -25.69 22.25 5.37
C TRP A 577 -27.01 22.56 6.10
N ASP A 578 -27.12 22.14 7.36
CA ASP A 578 -28.31 22.33 8.20
C ASP A 578 -28.29 23.61 9.04
N LYS A 579 -27.37 24.55 8.75
CA LYS A 579 -27.21 25.83 9.49
C LYS A 579 -27.29 27.09 8.62
N ILE A 580 -27.78 26.98 7.38
CA ILE A 580 -27.94 28.12 6.45
C ILE A 580 -29.16 28.96 6.86
N ARG A 581 -29.02 30.30 6.87
CA ARG A 581 -30.13 31.24 7.13
C ARG A 581 -30.32 32.23 5.99
N MET A 582 -31.58 32.60 5.76
CA MET A 582 -31.94 33.65 4.82
C MET A 582 -31.47 35.02 5.33
N HIS A 583 -31.13 35.94 4.42
CA HIS A 583 -30.66 37.31 4.67
C HIS A 583 -29.28 37.46 5.34
N HIS A 584 -28.80 36.44 6.07
CA HIS A 584 -27.44 36.43 6.60
C HIS A 584 -26.46 35.80 5.61
N GLU A 585 -26.70 34.55 5.20
CA GLU A 585 -25.84 33.86 4.23
C GLU A 585 -26.40 33.90 2.80
N LEU A 586 -27.72 33.76 2.64
CA LEU A 586 -28.38 33.82 1.34
C LEU A 586 -29.07 35.16 1.15
N HIS A 587 -28.57 35.98 0.23
CA HIS A 587 -29.18 37.26 -0.11
C HIS A 587 -30.31 37.13 -1.14
N GLN A 588 -30.38 36.01 -1.85
CA GLN A 588 -31.43 35.71 -2.82
C GLN A 588 -31.87 34.24 -2.65
N LYS A 589 -33.18 34.00 -2.71
CA LYS A 589 -33.75 32.66 -2.62
C LYS A 589 -33.40 31.85 -3.88
N PRO A 590 -32.83 30.63 -3.75
CA PRO A 590 -32.50 29.80 -4.90
C PRO A 590 -33.76 29.29 -5.61
N ASP A 591 -33.65 29.22 -6.92
CA ASP A 591 -34.62 28.63 -7.85
C ASP A 591 -34.29 27.16 -8.15
N LEU A 592 -33.00 26.80 -8.05
CA LEU A 592 -32.50 25.45 -8.20
C LEU A 592 -31.58 25.11 -7.04
N VAL A 593 -31.81 23.97 -6.40
CA VAL A 593 -30.93 23.39 -5.37
C VAL A 593 -30.39 22.06 -5.90
N VAL A 594 -29.08 21.93 -5.94
CA VAL A 594 -28.37 20.74 -6.42
C VAL A 594 -27.70 20.05 -5.23
N CYS A 595 -28.22 18.90 -4.86
CA CYS A 595 -27.70 18.04 -3.81
C CYS A 595 -26.92 16.88 -4.45
N HIS A 596 -25.64 17.07 -4.74
CA HIS A 596 -24.86 16.03 -5.41
C HIS A 596 -24.20 15.04 -4.46
N ASN A 597 -24.00 15.35 -3.18
CA ASN A 597 -23.33 14.46 -2.23
C ASN A 597 -24.26 13.36 -1.66
N ILE A 598 -24.73 12.48 -2.54
CA ILE A 598 -25.45 11.26 -2.21
C ILE A 598 -24.44 10.10 -2.12
N ASP A 599 -24.49 9.33 -1.06
CA ASP A 599 -23.67 8.14 -0.83
C ASP A 599 -24.44 6.85 -1.21
N TYR A 600 -23.77 5.70 -1.14
CA TYR A 600 -24.34 4.38 -1.48
C TYR A 600 -25.57 4.02 -0.62
N ALA A 601 -25.71 4.62 0.56
CA ALA A 601 -26.84 4.44 1.47
C ALA A 601 -27.83 5.63 1.48
N LEU A 602 -27.76 6.53 0.48
CA LEU A 602 -28.58 7.73 0.26
C LEU A 602 -28.43 8.87 1.28
N LEU A 603 -28.40 8.57 2.59
CA LEU A 603 -28.54 9.57 3.66
C LEU A 603 -27.23 9.96 4.36
N GLY A 604 -26.09 9.32 4.05
CA GLY A 604 -24.85 9.42 4.84
C GLY A 604 -24.34 10.85 5.05
N GLN A 605 -24.67 11.75 4.13
CA GLN A 605 -24.24 13.15 4.17
C GLN A 605 -25.28 14.13 4.77
N ASN A 606 -26.26 13.63 5.55
CA ASN A 606 -27.30 14.47 6.22
C ASN A 606 -28.18 15.28 5.23
N LEU A 607 -28.54 14.66 4.11
CA LEU A 607 -29.40 15.27 3.08
C LEU A 607 -30.76 15.74 3.62
N ILE A 608 -31.37 14.94 4.52
CA ILE A 608 -32.65 15.29 5.17
C ILE A 608 -32.51 16.59 5.98
N GLY A 609 -31.43 16.71 6.75
CA GLY A 609 -31.20 17.89 7.58
C GLY A 609 -30.99 19.16 6.76
N ALA A 610 -30.25 19.07 5.66
CA ALA A 610 -30.03 20.16 4.72
C ALA A 610 -31.35 20.69 4.15
N ILE A 611 -32.18 19.80 3.61
CA ILE A 611 -33.46 20.18 2.96
C ILE A 611 -34.47 20.70 3.99
N ASN A 612 -34.60 20.03 5.14
CA ASN A 612 -35.49 20.48 6.21
C ASN A 612 -35.10 21.88 6.72
N ASN A 613 -33.80 22.17 6.83
CA ASN A 613 -33.33 23.49 7.21
C ASN A 613 -33.72 24.56 6.18
N LEU A 614 -33.54 24.31 4.87
CA LEU A 614 -33.96 25.27 3.84
C LEU A 614 -35.46 25.55 3.86
N LYS A 615 -36.28 24.53 4.13
CA LYS A 615 -37.73 24.68 4.29
C LYS A 615 -38.08 25.48 5.54
N LYS A 616 -37.42 25.18 6.67
CA LYS A 616 -37.65 25.82 7.97
C LYS A 616 -37.30 27.31 7.97
N GLU A 617 -36.15 27.66 7.38
CA GLU A 617 -35.63 29.03 7.31
C GLU A 617 -36.21 29.82 6.13
N GLU A 618 -37.23 29.26 5.45
CA GLU A 618 -37.90 29.84 4.28
C GLU A 618 -36.94 30.29 3.16
N CYS A 619 -35.81 29.60 3.03
CA CYS A 619 -34.77 29.94 2.06
C CYS A 619 -35.23 29.72 0.62
N LEU A 620 -36.17 28.81 0.36
CA LEU A 620 -36.59 28.39 -0.99
C LEU A 620 -37.66 29.31 -1.60
N ARG A 621 -37.64 29.45 -2.92
CA ARG A 621 -38.82 29.98 -3.64
C ARG A 621 -39.94 28.93 -3.69
N PRO A 622 -41.22 29.32 -3.80
CA PRO A 622 -42.35 28.39 -3.84
C PRO A 622 -42.25 27.28 -4.90
N ASN A 623 -41.63 27.59 -6.05
CA ASN A 623 -41.44 26.66 -7.16
C ASN A 623 -39.97 26.25 -7.36
N ALA A 624 -39.15 26.33 -6.30
CA ALA A 624 -37.76 25.93 -6.39
C ALA A 624 -37.64 24.44 -6.75
N ILE A 625 -36.78 24.15 -7.72
CA ILE A 625 -36.43 22.79 -8.13
C ILE A 625 -35.35 22.29 -7.17
N ILE A 626 -35.53 21.08 -6.62
CA ILE A 626 -34.52 20.41 -5.80
C ILE A 626 -34.11 19.14 -6.54
N LEU A 627 -32.81 18.92 -6.69
CA LEU A 627 -32.22 17.76 -7.35
C LEU A 627 -31.41 16.94 -6.33
N PRO A 628 -31.71 15.64 -6.14
CA PRO A 628 -32.89 14.95 -6.68
C PRO A 628 -34.20 15.46 -6.06
N ALA A 629 -35.30 15.36 -6.81
CA ALA A 629 -36.62 15.80 -6.37
C ALA A 629 -37.29 14.80 -5.43
N ALA A 630 -36.97 13.51 -5.58
CA ALA A 630 -37.43 12.43 -4.73
C ALA A 630 -36.42 11.28 -4.77
N ALA A 631 -36.46 10.40 -3.78
CA ALA A 631 -35.70 9.15 -3.78
C ALA A 631 -36.54 7.98 -3.30
N ARG A 632 -36.30 6.80 -3.87
CA ARG A 632 -36.89 5.53 -3.46
C ARG A 632 -35.78 4.58 -3.05
N VAL A 633 -35.95 3.89 -1.93
CA VAL A 633 -35.02 2.90 -1.43
C VAL A 633 -35.64 1.53 -1.60
N TRP A 634 -34.96 0.69 -2.37
CA TRP A 634 -35.36 -0.68 -2.63
C TRP A 634 -34.54 -1.62 -1.79
N VAL A 635 -35.14 -2.69 -1.29
CA VAL A 635 -34.48 -3.72 -0.49
C VAL A 635 -34.79 -5.11 -1.03
N MET A 636 -33.84 -6.02 -0.85
CA MET A 636 -33.96 -7.42 -1.19
C MET A 636 -33.38 -8.26 -0.04
N ALA A 637 -34.14 -9.26 0.42
CA ALA A 637 -33.62 -10.26 1.34
C ALA A 637 -32.69 -11.20 0.59
N VAL A 638 -31.53 -11.50 1.20
CA VAL A 638 -30.52 -12.35 0.59
C VAL A 638 -29.95 -13.35 1.59
N GLU A 639 -29.45 -14.45 1.02
CA GLU A 639 -28.52 -15.34 1.69
C GLU A 639 -27.12 -15.06 1.12
N VAL A 640 -26.25 -14.53 1.96
CA VAL A 640 -24.81 -14.45 1.68
C VAL A 640 -24.22 -15.82 2.01
N LEU A 641 -23.86 -16.54 0.96
CA LEU A 641 -23.27 -17.86 1.00
C LEU A 641 -21.81 -17.76 1.42
N THR A 642 -21.40 -18.62 2.34
CA THR A 642 -20.00 -18.83 2.67
C THR A 642 -19.42 -19.87 1.73
N ASP A 643 -18.74 -19.44 0.68
CA ASP A 643 -17.95 -20.26 -0.24
C ASP A 643 -16.47 -19.88 -0.13
N THR A 644 -15.80 -20.51 0.83
CA THR A 644 -14.34 -20.36 1.00
C THR A 644 -13.56 -21.00 -0.15
N GLY A 645 -14.22 -21.67 -1.10
CA GLY A 645 -13.60 -22.50 -2.12
C GLY A 645 -12.95 -23.78 -1.59
N LEU A 646 -13.02 -24.03 -0.27
CA LEU A 646 -12.43 -25.17 0.41
C LEU A 646 -13.52 -26.12 0.92
N PRO A 647 -13.24 -27.42 1.06
CA PRO A 647 -14.18 -28.37 1.67
C PRO A 647 -14.18 -28.21 3.19
N VAL A 648 -14.62 -27.05 3.69
CA VAL A 648 -14.65 -26.71 5.12
C VAL A 648 -16.05 -26.21 5.47
N HIS A 649 -16.67 -26.83 6.47
CA HIS A 649 -17.95 -26.41 7.03
C HIS A 649 -17.78 -25.14 7.87
N MET A 650 -18.53 -24.07 7.57
CA MET A 650 -18.39 -22.76 8.22
C MET A 650 -19.73 -22.25 8.80
N ASP A 651 -20.48 -23.12 9.46
CA ASP A 651 -21.78 -22.75 10.04
C ASP A 651 -21.64 -21.78 11.22
N ALA A 652 -20.61 -21.96 12.04
CA ALA A 652 -20.25 -21.04 13.13
C ALA A 652 -19.93 -19.61 12.67
N ILE A 653 -19.37 -19.46 11.46
CA ILE A 653 -19.23 -18.17 10.79
C ILE A 653 -20.63 -17.59 10.62
N SER A 654 -21.50 -18.23 9.84
CA SER A 654 -22.80 -17.66 9.39
C SER A 654 -23.73 -17.16 10.50
N SER A 655 -23.60 -17.68 11.73
CA SER A 655 -24.40 -17.29 12.90
C SER A 655 -23.86 -16.08 13.67
N SER A 656 -22.65 -15.61 13.37
CA SER A 656 -21.92 -14.57 14.12
C SER A 656 -21.86 -13.18 13.42
N PHE A 657 -22.48 -12.99 12.23
CA PHE A 657 -22.20 -11.87 11.32
C PHE A 657 -23.12 -10.64 11.36
N TRP A 658 -24.06 -10.53 12.29
CA TRP A 658 -25.03 -9.43 12.23
C TRP A 658 -24.38 -8.06 12.56
N SER A 659 -24.75 -7.00 11.82
CA SER A 659 -24.29 -5.62 12.09
C SER A 659 -25.36 -4.60 11.74
N PRO A 660 -25.50 -3.53 12.54
CA PRO A 660 -26.41 -2.43 12.23
C PRO A 660 -25.84 -1.47 11.16
N ILE A 661 -24.61 -1.68 10.70
CA ILE A 661 -23.94 -0.84 9.69
C ILE A 661 -23.99 -1.55 8.34
N ALA A 662 -24.47 -0.84 7.32
CA ALA A 662 -24.46 -1.30 5.95
C ALA A 662 -23.15 -0.92 5.27
N ARG A 663 -22.60 -1.83 4.46
CA ARG A 663 -21.35 -1.62 3.72
C ARG A 663 -21.58 -1.49 2.22
N PRO A 664 -20.74 -0.72 1.51
CA PRO A 664 -20.82 -0.64 0.06
C PRO A 664 -20.38 -1.97 -0.57
N ILE A 665 -21.15 -2.44 -1.54
CA ILE A 665 -20.85 -3.61 -2.39
C ILE A 665 -21.18 -3.28 -3.85
N ASP A 666 -20.67 -4.08 -4.78
CA ASP A 666 -21.06 -4.02 -6.19
C ASP A 666 -21.64 -5.37 -6.60
N MET A 667 -22.97 -5.51 -6.58
CA MET A 667 -23.68 -6.75 -6.96
C MET A 667 -23.46 -7.14 -8.42
N ASP A 668 -22.91 -6.26 -9.27
CA ASP A 668 -22.53 -6.64 -10.62
C ASP A 668 -21.13 -7.24 -10.73
N ASP A 669 -20.33 -7.12 -9.68
CA ASP A 669 -19.06 -7.80 -9.56
C ASP A 669 -19.28 -9.32 -9.55
N HIS A 670 -18.40 -10.04 -10.25
CA HIS A 670 -18.49 -11.49 -10.39
C HIS A 670 -18.56 -12.19 -9.03
N PHE A 671 -17.86 -11.64 -8.05
CA PHE A 671 -17.84 -12.14 -6.69
C PHE A 671 -19.22 -12.18 -6.03
N TYR A 672 -19.85 -11.01 -5.94
CA TYR A 672 -21.13 -10.86 -5.24
C TYR A 672 -22.24 -11.61 -5.95
N ARG A 673 -22.18 -11.76 -7.28
CA ARG A 673 -23.12 -12.60 -8.04
C ARG A 673 -23.07 -14.08 -7.67
N ARG A 674 -21.91 -14.59 -7.25
CA ARG A 674 -21.74 -15.99 -6.84
C ARG A 674 -22.09 -16.19 -5.37
N THR A 675 -21.74 -15.22 -4.52
CA THR A 675 -21.90 -15.36 -3.05
C THR A 675 -23.25 -14.88 -2.55
N ILE A 676 -23.98 -14.03 -3.29
CA ILE A 676 -25.28 -13.53 -2.85
C ILE A 676 -26.40 -14.23 -3.60
N LYS A 677 -27.16 -15.04 -2.87
CA LYS A 677 -28.39 -15.68 -3.36
C LYS A 677 -29.60 -14.79 -3.01
N PRO A 678 -30.34 -14.27 -4.01
CA PRO A 678 -31.60 -13.57 -3.76
C PRO A 678 -32.65 -14.50 -3.13
N LEU A 679 -33.27 -14.07 -2.04
CA LEU A 679 -34.37 -14.80 -1.37
C LEU A 679 -35.72 -14.12 -1.57
N SER A 680 -35.76 -12.84 -1.92
CA SER A 680 -36.99 -12.10 -2.24
C SER A 680 -36.87 -11.37 -3.57
N LYS A 681 -38.01 -10.94 -4.12
CA LYS A 681 -38.00 -9.87 -5.13
C LYS A 681 -37.59 -8.53 -4.49
N PRO A 682 -37.05 -7.58 -5.27
CA PRO A 682 -36.88 -6.21 -4.79
C PRO A 682 -38.23 -5.61 -4.34
N ALA A 683 -38.25 -4.99 -3.17
CA ALA A 683 -39.42 -4.31 -2.62
C ALA A 683 -39.08 -2.87 -2.24
N LEU A 684 -40.05 -1.97 -2.39
CA LEU A 684 -39.90 -0.58 -1.95
C LEU A 684 -39.92 -0.53 -0.42
N ALA A 685 -38.82 -0.11 0.19
CA ALA A 685 -38.69 0.01 1.65
C ALA A 685 -39.06 1.41 2.13
N LEU A 686 -38.49 2.45 1.50
CA LEU A 686 -38.64 3.85 1.91
C LEU A 686 -38.80 4.73 0.68
N ALA A 687 -39.53 5.84 0.85
CA ALA A 687 -39.65 6.88 -0.17
C ALA A 687 -39.50 8.27 0.47
N PHE A 688 -38.70 9.12 -0.15
CA PHE A 688 -38.42 10.47 0.29
C PHE A 688 -38.85 11.48 -0.77
N ASP A 689 -39.58 12.51 -0.36
CA ASP A 689 -39.99 13.62 -1.21
C ASP A 689 -39.22 14.88 -0.83
N PHE A 690 -38.29 15.28 -1.68
CA PHE A 690 -37.39 16.40 -1.46
C PHE A 690 -37.92 17.71 -2.03
N ARG A 691 -39.05 17.70 -2.76
CA ARG A 691 -39.60 18.90 -3.41
C ARG A 691 -39.83 20.02 -2.41
N ALA A 692 -39.66 21.26 -2.87
CA ALA A 692 -39.84 22.46 -2.05
C ALA A 692 -41.26 22.54 -1.44
N THR A 693 -42.27 22.08 -2.18
CA THR A 693 -43.68 22.05 -1.76
C THR A 693 -44.04 20.90 -0.81
N ALA A 694 -43.17 19.90 -0.66
CA ALA A 694 -43.42 18.76 0.21
C ALA A 694 -43.21 19.14 1.68
N PRO A 695 -43.92 18.50 2.65
CA PRO A 695 -43.70 18.73 4.07
C PRO A 695 -42.25 18.41 4.49
N GLN A 696 -41.87 18.85 5.68
CA GLN A 696 -40.60 18.45 6.28
C GLN A 696 -40.58 16.94 6.50
N ILE A 697 -39.44 16.32 6.19
CA ILE A 697 -39.23 14.89 6.39
C ILE A 697 -39.00 14.68 7.89
N LYS A 698 -39.68 13.70 8.50
CA LYS A 698 -39.49 13.41 9.93
C LYS A 698 -38.07 12.89 10.18
N TRP A 699 -37.55 13.16 11.37
CA TRP A 699 -36.18 12.78 11.71
C TRP A 699 -36.00 11.28 11.93
N GLU A 700 -37.03 10.59 12.40
CA GLU A 700 -37.01 9.15 12.64
C GLU A 700 -38.37 8.56 12.29
N GLU A 701 -38.37 7.53 11.45
CA GLU A 701 -39.56 6.76 11.14
C GLU A 701 -39.22 5.28 11.05
N LYS A 702 -40.21 4.45 11.34
CA LYS A 702 -40.14 2.99 11.24
C LYS A 702 -41.33 2.51 10.44
N PHE A 703 -41.07 1.63 9.49
CA PHE A 703 -42.06 1.05 8.61
C PHE A 703 -41.91 -0.46 8.68
N GLU A 704 -42.96 -1.12 9.16
CA GLU A 704 -43.05 -2.57 9.02
C GLU A 704 -43.32 -2.89 7.55
N MET A 705 -42.58 -3.85 7.03
CA MET A 705 -42.70 -4.30 5.66
C MET A 705 -42.60 -5.81 5.59
N GLU A 706 -43.14 -6.36 4.52
CA GLU A 706 -43.20 -7.78 4.29
C GLU A 706 -42.62 -8.10 2.92
N LEU A 707 -41.65 -9.01 2.90
CA LEU A 707 -40.98 -9.46 1.69
C LEU A 707 -41.51 -10.84 1.32
N SER A 708 -42.01 -10.96 0.08
CA SER A 708 -42.38 -12.24 -0.50
C SER A 708 -41.13 -13.04 -0.84
N ILE A 709 -41.02 -14.23 -0.24
CA ILE A 709 -39.91 -15.15 -0.45
C ILE A 709 -40.09 -15.87 -1.79
N ILE A 710 -39.03 -15.92 -2.60
CA ILE A 710 -39.00 -16.55 -3.93
C ILE A 710 -38.10 -17.79 -3.98
N ALA A 711 -37.36 -18.05 -2.92
CA ALA A 711 -36.45 -19.19 -2.82
C ALA A 711 -36.23 -19.58 -1.36
N ASP A 712 -36.18 -20.88 -1.10
CA ASP A 712 -35.78 -21.44 0.20
C ASP A 712 -34.35 -21.03 0.55
N GLY A 713 -34.07 -20.80 1.83
CA GLY A 713 -32.72 -20.54 2.28
C GLY A 713 -32.65 -19.95 3.69
N SER A 714 -31.50 -19.37 4.02
CA SER A 714 -31.30 -18.71 5.30
C SER A 714 -30.97 -17.23 5.11
N CYS A 715 -31.97 -16.37 5.33
CA CYS A 715 -31.79 -14.92 5.28
C CYS A 715 -30.82 -14.49 6.39
N ASN A 716 -29.64 -14.03 5.99
CA ASN A 716 -28.58 -13.53 6.88
C ASN A 716 -28.15 -12.10 6.53
N ALA A 717 -28.71 -11.50 5.48
CA ALA A 717 -28.47 -10.11 5.14
C ALA A 717 -29.61 -9.53 4.29
N VAL A 718 -29.58 -8.22 4.12
CA VAL A 718 -30.34 -7.51 3.09
C VAL A 718 -29.40 -6.70 2.22
N VAL A 719 -29.72 -6.63 0.94
CA VAL A 719 -29.10 -5.70 -0.02
C VAL A 719 -30.12 -4.61 -0.32
N PHE A 720 -29.71 -3.35 -0.24
CA PHE A 720 -30.56 -2.23 -0.61
C PHE A 720 -29.83 -1.21 -1.48
N TRP A 721 -30.59 -0.45 -2.25
CA TRP A 721 -30.09 0.60 -3.15
C TRP A 721 -31.13 1.70 -3.27
N HIS A 722 -30.77 2.79 -3.95
CA HIS A 722 -31.64 3.94 -4.11
C HIS A 722 -31.81 4.35 -5.58
N GLU A 723 -32.98 4.89 -5.88
CA GLU A 723 -33.33 5.50 -7.15
C GLU A 723 -33.75 6.94 -6.91
N CYS A 724 -32.97 7.87 -7.44
CA CYS A 724 -33.13 9.29 -7.28
C CYS A 724 -33.79 9.88 -8.54
N GLN A 725 -34.96 10.49 -8.37
CA GLN A 725 -35.66 11.15 -9.45
C GLN A 725 -35.03 12.52 -9.70
N MET A 726 -34.43 12.70 -10.88
CA MET A 726 -33.72 13.92 -11.23
C MET A 726 -34.61 14.96 -11.95
N GLY A 727 -35.93 14.86 -11.78
CA GLY A 727 -36.93 15.68 -12.48
C GLY A 727 -37.49 14.99 -13.74
N PRO A 728 -37.95 15.73 -14.77
CA PRO A 728 -38.49 15.15 -16.00
C PRO A 728 -37.43 14.47 -16.88
N HIS A 729 -36.15 14.58 -16.52
CA HIS A 729 -35.01 14.14 -17.31
C HIS A 729 -34.51 12.72 -16.98
N GLY A 730 -35.14 12.02 -16.02
CA GLY A 730 -34.86 10.61 -15.77
C GLY A 730 -34.57 10.26 -14.30
N THR A 731 -34.16 9.01 -14.10
CA THR A 731 -33.87 8.43 -12.79
C THR A 731 -32.39 8.07 -12.72
N LEU A 732 -31.72 8.51 -11.66
CA LEU A 732 -30.37 8.10 -11.29
C LEU A 732 -30.47 6.90 -10.35
N SER A 733 -29.91 5.76 -10.71
CA SER A 733 -30.12 4.49 -10.00
C SER A 733 -28.80 3.88 -9.55
N SER A 734 -28.71 3.57 -8.26
CA SER A 734 -27.64 2.72 -7.72
C SER A 734 -28.00 1.23 -7.75
N ALA A 735 -29.06 0.84 -8.47
CA ALA A 735 -29.47 -0.55 -8.59
C ALA A 735 -28.43 -1.44 -9.30
N PRO A 736 -28.39 -2.75 -8.97
CA PRO A 736 -27.67 -3.72 -9.78
C PRO A 736 -28.27 -3.81 -11.18
N ARG A 737 -27.48 -4.22 -12.19
CA ARG A 737 -27.94 -4.26 -13.59
C ARG A 737 -29.24 -5.03 -13.79
N ALA A 738 -29.43 -6.12 -13.07
CA ALA A 738 -30.63 -6.95 -13.16
C ALA A 738 -31.90 -6.32 -12.57
N ALA A 739 -31.76 -5.32 -11.69
CA ALA A 739 -32.89 -4.67 -11.02
C ALA A 739 -33.09 -3.20 -11.42
N ALA A 740 -32.19 -2.63 -12.23
CA ALA A 740 -32.29 -1.24 -12.68
C ALA A 740 -33.51 -1.03 -13.57
N ALA A 741 -34.29 0.02 -13.30
CA ALA A 741 -35.42 0.40 -14.14
C ALA A 741 -34.96 0.71 -15.58
N ALA A 742 -35.77 0.34 -16.57
CA ALA A 742 -35.49 0.63 -17.98
C ALA A 742 -35.37 2.15 -18.20
N GLY A 743 -34.25 2.60 -18.78
CA GLY A 743 -33.96 4.02 -19.01
C GLY A 743 -33.38 4.78 -17.80
N ALA A 744 -33.15 4.11 -16.67
CA ALA A 744 -32.43 4.73 -15.55
C ALA A 744 -30.92 4.84 -15.88
N THR A 745 -30.32 5.99 -15.57
CA THR A 745 -28.87 6.18 -15.62
C THR A 745 -28.27 5.55 -14.38
N ARG A 746 -27.30 4.66 -14.55
CA ARG A 746 -26.68 3.96 -13.42
C ARG A 746 -25.55 4.80 -12.82
N THR A 747 -25.24 4.54 -11.55
CA THR A 747 -24.11 5.16 -10.86
C THR A 747 -23.11 4.10 -10.45
N SER A 748 -21.85 4.48 -10.25
CA SER A 748 -20.81 3.62 -9.68
C SER A 748 -20.83 3.56 -8.14
N LEU A 749 -21.80 4.19 -7.47
CA LEU A 749 -21.93 4.20 -6.00
C LEU A 749 -22.11 2.80 -5.37
N GLY A 750 -22.44 1.77 -6.15
CA GLY A 750 -22.70 0.43 -5.64
C GLY A 750 -24.00 0.34 -4.83
N GLN A 751 -24.20 -0.78 -4.15
CA GLN A 751 -25.35 -1.06 -3.29
C GLN A 751 -24.88 -1.18 -1.83
N ALA A 752 -25.82 -1.18 -0.90
CA ALA A 752 -25.55 -1.34 0.52
C ALA A 752 -25.93 -2.76 0.99
N LEU A 753 -24.99 -3.47 1.61
CA LEU A 753 -25.20 -4.78 2.25
C LEU A 753 -25.25 -4.61 3.77
N GLN A 754 -26.35 -5.02 4.39
CA GLN A 754 -26.50 -5.06 5.85
C GLN A 754 -26.73 -6.50 6.33
N PHE A 755 -25.86 -7.02 7.19
CA PHE A 755 -26.03 -8.35 7.78
C PHE A 755 -27.08 -8.34 8.90
N LEU A 756 -27.96 -9.33 8.88
CA LEU A 756 -29.03 -9.54 9.86
C LEU A 756 -28.80 -10.82 10.65
N PRO A 757 -29.40 -10.97 11.85
CA PRO A 757 -29.46 -12.27 12.52
C PRO A 757 -30.07 -13.31 11.59
N LYS A 758 -29.41 -14.46 11.47
CA LYS A 758 -29.80 -15.56 10.57
C LYS A 758 -31.24 -16.00 10.85
N ALA A 759 -32.06 -16.11 9.80
CA ALA A 759 -33.44 -16.55 9.85
C ALA A 759 -33.73 -17.51 8.69
N ALA A 760 -34.21 -18.72 8.99
CA ALA A 760 -34.69 -19.63 7.96
C ALA A 760 -35.91 -19.02 7.26
N VAL A 761 -35.95 -19.14 5.94
CA VAL A 761 -37.09 -18.75 5.11
C VAL A 761 -37.41 -19.87 4.14
N GLU A 762 -38.70 -20.13 3.98
CA GLU A 762 -39.22 -21.17 3.09
C GLU A 762 -40.15 -20.51 2.07
N HIS A 763 -40.00 -20.93 0.83
CA HIS A 763 -40.91 -20.64 -0.26
C HIS A 763 -42.09 -21.61 -0.14
N ASP A 764 -43.13 -21.19 0.58
CA ASP A 764 -44.45 -21.79 0.46
C ASP A 764 -45.14 -21.19 -0.77
N ASP A 765 -45.94 -21.96 -1.54
CA ASP A 765 -46.56 -21.65 -2.85
C ASP A 765 -47.33 -20.29 -2.90
N GLY A 766 -46.61 -19.17 -2.77
CA GLY A 766 -47.11 -17.79 -2.67
C GLY A 766 -47.19 -17.16 -1.27
N ASP A 767 -46.99 -17.90 -0.17
CA ASP A 767 -47.25 -17.41 1.20
C ASP A 767 -46.01 -17.24 2.10
N GLY A 768 -44.83 -17.67 1.66
CA GLY A 768 -43.57 -17.42 2.36
C GLY A 768 -43.30 -15.91 2.53
N ARG A 769 -43.36 -15.41 3.78
CA ARG A 769 -43.24 -13.98 4.09
C ARG A 769 -42.16 -13.72 5.15
N LEU A 770 -41.24 -12.82 4.85
CA LEU A 770 -40.27 -12.30 5.81
C LEU A 770 -40.67 -10.88 6.24
N ARG A 771 -40.92 -10.69 7.53
CA ARG A 771 -41.28 -9.38 8.10
C ARG A 771 -40.06 -8.64 8.61
N LEU A 772 -39.82 -7.47 8.04
CA LEU A 772 -38.73 -6.56 8.41
C LEU A 772 -39.30 -5.22 8.90
N VAL A 773 -38.49 -4.49 9.66
CA VAL A 773 -38.70 -3.09 9.98
C VAL A 773 -37.64 -2.29 9.25
N ALA A 774 -38.05 -1.49 8.27
CA ALA A 774 -37.21 -0.47 7.67
C ALA A 774 -37.28 0.80 8.54
N SER A 775 -36.13 1.33 8.92
CA SER A 775 -36.05 2.53 9.74
C SER A 775 -35.01 3.49 9.19
N HIS A 776 -35.23 4.78 9.40
CA HIS A 776 -34.24 5.79 9.05
C HIS A 776 -34.09 6.82 10.17
N ASN A 777 -32.93 7.46 10.20
CA ASN A 777 -32.70 8.68 10.95
C ASN A 777 -32.14 9.78 10.02
N ARG A 778 -31.56 10.85 10.58
CA ARG A 778 -30.98 11.96 9.80
C ARG A 778 -29.95 11.54 8.74
N SER A 779 -29.21 10.47 9.01
CA SER A 779 -28.00 10.10 8.25
C SER A 779 -27.94 8.63 7.85
N ARG A 780 -28.87 7.77 8.30
CA ARG A 780 -28.76 6.31 8.10
C ARG A 780 -30.10 5.65 7.85
N ILE A 781 -30.03 4.56 7.10
CA ILE A 781 -31.11 3.59 6.88
C ILE A 781 -30.70 2.28 7.54
N ARG A 782 -31.65 1.60 8.20
CA ARG A 782 -31.44 0.32 8.88
C ARG A 782 -32.63 -0.62 8.70
N PHE A 783 -32.34 -1.90 8.54
CA PHE A 783 -33.31 -2.99 8.54
C PHE A 783 -33.12 -3.90 9.76
N THR A 784 -34.23 -4.35 10.36
CA THR A 784 -34.24 -5.35 11.45
C THR A 784 -35.39 -6.34 11.26
N HIS A 785 -35.34 -7.53 11.87
CA HIS A 785 -36.49 -8.44 11.90
C HIS A 785 -37.64 -7.86 12.73
N ALA A 786 -38.89 -8.05 12.30
CA ALA A 786 -40.05 -7.66 13.10
C ALA A 786 -40.24 -8.62 14.29
N GLY A 787 -40.46 -8.07 15.49
CA GLY A 787 -40.91 -8.83 16.67
C GLY A 787 -39.86 -9.65 17.46
N LYS A 788 -38.54 -9.49 17.24
CA LYS A 788 -37.50 -10.16 18.05
C LYS A 788 -36.98 -9.24 19.18
N GLY A 789 -36.75 -9.85 20.37
CA GLY A 789 -36.17 -9.23 21.57
C GLY A 789 -34.69 -8.85 21.43
N PRO A 790 -33.97 -8.55 22.54
CA PRO A 790 -32.66 -7.89 22.49
C PRO A 790 -31.67 -8.59 21.56
N GLU A 791 -30.99 -7.78 20.73
CA GLU A 791 -30.06 -8.25 19.71
C GLU A 791 -28.93 -9.09 20.36
N PRO A 792 -28.50 -10.20 19.73
CA PRO A 792 -27.35 -10.98 20.21
C PRO A 792 -26.11 -10.09 20.35
N PRO A 793 -25.09 -10.42 21.16
CA PRO A 793 -23.92 -9.57 21.34
C PRO A 793 -23.26 -9.23 20.00
N ARG A 794 -22.88 -7.95 19.84
CA ARG A 794 -22.16 -7.44 18.66
C ARG A 794 -20.85 -8.22 18.52
N ARG A 795 -20.58 -8.80 17.36
CA ARG A 795 -19.24 -9.33 17.02
C ARG A 795 -18.65 -8.45 15.90
N GLY A 796 -17.39 -8.08 16.07
CA GLY A 796 -16.80 -6.85 15.53
C GLY A 796 -16.76 -6.71 13.99
N LEU A 797 -16.61 -5.46 13.54
CA LEU A 797 -16.42 -5.08 12.14
C LEU A 797 -15.24 -5.80 11.45
N ILE A 798 -14.26 -6.27 12.23
CA ILE A 798 -13.11 -7.08 11.77
C ILE A 798 -13.54 -8.43 11.22
N VAL A 799 -14.50 -9.10 11.87
CA VAL A 799 -15.04 -10.39 11.44
C VAL A 799 -15.70 -10.23 10.07
N GLN A 800 -16.44 -9.14 9.87
CA GLN A 800 -17.09 -8.83 8.58
C GLN A 800 -16.10 -8.54 7.45
N TYR A 801 -14.99 -7.85 7.74
CA TYR A 801 -13.94 -7.60 6.76
C TYR A 801 -13.27 -8.91 6.33
N GLN A 802 -12.84 -9.72 7.31
CA GLN A 802 -12.19 -11.00 7.05
C GLN A 802 -13.12 -11.98 6.33
N TYR A 803 -14.44 -11.91 6.55
CA TYR A 803 -15.42 -12.77 5.89
C TYR A 803 -15.51 -12.59 4.40
N LEU A 804 -15.36 -11.37 3.90
CA LEU A 804 -15.34 -11.14 2.46
C LEU A 804 -14.00 -11.59 1.87
N ALA A 805 -12.89 -11.33 2.57
CA ALA A 805 -11.56 -11.78 2.17
C ALA A 805 -11.45 -13.31 2.11
N SER A 806 -12.10 -14.03 3.04
CA SER A 806 -12.05 -15.50 3.10
C SER A 806 -12.83 -16.20 1.98
N GLN A 807 -13.61 -15.47 1.19
CA GLN A 807 -14.34 -16.01 0.03
C GLN A 807 -13.50 -16.04 -1.25
N ASP A 808 -12.20 -15.67 -1.22
CA ASP A 808 -11.30 -15.83 -2.37
C ASP A 808 -10.98 -17.30 -2.62
N GLY A 809 -11.96 -18.01 -3.19
CA GLY A 809 -11.89 -19.44 -3.37
C GLY A 809 -10.76 -19.88 -4.31
N HIS A 810 -10.32 -19.03 -5.26
CA HIS A 810 -9.19 -19.37 -6.12
C HIS A 810 -7.88 -19.32 -5.36
N HIS A 811 -7.63 -18.23 -4.62
CA HIS A 811 -6.47 -18.11 -3.74
C HIS A 811 -6.44 -19.28 -2.74
N ASN A 812 -7.56 -19.50 -2.04
CA ASN A 812 -7.67 -20.53 -1.01
C ASN A 812 -7.40 -21.93 -1.55
N ARG A 813 -7.97 -22.31 -2.71
CA ARG A 813 -7.72 -23.62 -3.34
C ARG A 813 -6.28 -23.81 -3.75
N THR A 814 -5.64 -22.75 -4.26
CA THR A 814 -4.26 -22.83 -4.75
C THR A 814 -3.29 -22.95 -3.58
N LEU A 815 -3.51 -22.19 -2.51
CA LEU A 815 -2.77 -22.32 -1.25
C LEU A 815 -2.97 -23.71 -0.63
N ALA A 816 -4.21 -24.19 -0.54
CA ALA A 816 -4.53 -25.54 -0.07
C ALA A 816 -3.87 -26.65 -0.89
N ALA A 817 -3.77 -26.49 -2.21
CA ALA A 817 -3.08 -27.45 -3.08
C ALA A 817 -1.58 -27.50 -2.78
N ALA A 818 -0.93 -26.35 -2.64
CA ALA A 818 0.49 -26.26 -2.28
C ALA A 818 0.76 -26.86 -0.88
N MET A 819 -0.07 -26.52 0.11
CA MET A 819 0.03 -27.09 1.46
C MET A 819 -0.14 -28.60 1.46
N ARG A 820 -1.15 -29.13 0.77
CA ARG A 820 -1.34 -30.57 0.64
C ARG A 820 -0.14 -31.23 -0.04
N LYS A 821 0.38 -30.66 -1.12
CA LYS A 821 1.59 -31.17 -1.81
C LYS A 821 2.77 -31.23 -0.83
N ALA A 822 2.99 -30.18 -0.03
CA ALA A 822 4.04 -30.17 0.99
C ALA A 822 3.81 -31.22 2.09
N ILE A 823 2.58 -31.36 2.61
CA ILE A 823 2.24 -32.35 3.64
C ILE A 823 2.41 -33.79 3.12
N PHE A 824 1.93 -34.09 1.91
CA PHE A 824 2.00 -35.43 1.32
C PHE A 824 3.40 -35.80 0.82
N SER A 825 4.29 -34.82 0.59
CA SER A 825 5.70 -35.09 0.28
C SER A 825 6.49 -35.67 1.47
N GLN A 826 5.96 -35.52 2.69
CA GLN A 826 6.63 -35.99 3.90
C GLN A 826 6.37 -37.49 4.13
N PRO A 827 7.33 -38.23 4.72
CA PRO A 827 7.18 -39.66 4.99
C PRO A 827 5.92 -39.98 5.82
N LYS A 828 5.18 -41.02 5.45
CA LYS A 828 3.94 -41.43 6.14
C LYS A 828 4.13 -41.88 7.59
N ASN A 829 5.35 -42.29 7.95
CA ASN A 829 5.71 -42.71 9.31
C ASN A 829 6.18 -41.55 10.20
N ARG A 830 6.17 -40.30 9.70
CA ARG A 830 6.55 -39.09 10.44
C ARG A 830 5.32 -38.22 10.67
N ASN A 831 5.01 -37.98 11.94
CA ASN A 831 4.03 -36.97 12.33
C ASN A 831 4.64 -35.58 12.14
N LEU A 832 3.87 -34.67 11.57
CA LEU A 832 4.27 -33.29 11.30
C LEU A 832 3.71 -32.35 12.34
N LEU A 833 4.52 -31.38 12.74
CA LEU A 833 4.04 -30.18 13.40
C LEU A 833 3.98 -29.04 12.38
N ILE A 834 2.78 -28.48 12.21
CA ILE A 834 2.53 -27.38 11.26
C ILE A 834 2.29 -26.11 12.06
N LEU A 835 3.06 -25.06 11.81
CA LEU A 835 2.82 -23.73 12.37
C LEU A 835 2.08 -22.89 11.32
N HIS A 836 0.94 -22.33 11.70
CA HIS A 836 0.17 -21.43 10.85
C HIS A 836 0.06 -20.05 11.51
N VAL A 837 0.59 -19.03 10.85
CA VAL A 837 0.58 -17.64 11.31
C VAL A 837 -0.37 -16.82 10.44
N GLY A 838 -1.28 -16.09 11.09
CA GLY A 838 -2.34 -15.34 10.41
C GLY A 838 -3.58 -16.18 10.18
N ALA A 839 -3.94 -17.03 11.17
CA ALA A 839 -4.93 -18.09 10.94
C ALA A 839 -6.33 -17.59 10.59
N GLY A 840 -6.71 -16.36 10.95
CA GLY A 840 -8.01 -15.78 10.63
C GLY A 840 -9.16 -16.68 11.12
N PHE A 841 -9.98 -17.19 10.19
CA PHE A 841 -11.05 -18.16 10.51
C PHE A 841 -10.60 -19.62 10.59
N GLY A 842 -9.30 -19.88 10.49
CA GLY A 842 -8.72 -21.22 10.56
C GLY A 842 -9.05 -22.12 9.37
N THR A 843 -9.51 -21.59 8.24
CA THR A 843 -9.88 -22.39 7.06
C THR A 843 -8.71 -23.23 6.55
N GLN A 844 -7.53 -22.63 6.40
CA GLN A 844 -6.32 -23.35 6.00
C GLN A 844 -5.81 -24.28 7.11
N SER A 845 -5.93 -23.89 8.39
CA SER A 845 -5.62 -24.77 9.53
C SER A 845 -6.45 -26.06 9.50
N ILE A 846 -7.74 -25.95 9.21
CA ILE A 846 -8.66 -27.09 9.10
C ILE A 846 -8.28 -27.98 7.92
N VAL A 847 -7.94 -27.38 6.77
CA VAL A 847 -7.48 -28.14 5.59
C VAL A 847 -6.18 -28.89 5.88
N ALA A 848 -5.22 -28.25 6.56
CA ALA A 848 -3.95 -28.86 6.95
C ALA A 848 -4.16 -30.01 7.95
N ALA A 849 -4.97 -29.79 8.99
CA ALA A 849 -5.29 -30.81 10.00
C ALA A 849 -6.05 -32.00 9.41
N SER A 850 -6.83 -31.79 8.35
CA SER A 850 -7.60 -32.83 7.66
C SER A 850 -6.83 -33.58 6.58
N ALA A 851 -5.59 -33.16 6.26
CA ALA A 851 -4.88 -33.68 5.08
C ALA A 851 -4.47 -35.15 5.22
N ARG A 852 -3.98 -35.57 6.40
CA ARG A 852 -3.56 -36.95 6.69
C ARG A 852 -4.30 -37.47 7.94
N PRO A 853 -5.56 -37.93 7.79
CA PRO A 853 -6.35 -38.44 8.92
C PRO A 853 -5.70 -39.62 9.65
N GLU A 854 -4.86 -40.40 8.95
CA GLU A 854 -4.13 -41.55 9.48
C GLU A 854 -2.86 -41.19 10.27
N CYS A 855 -2.34 -39.97 10.13
CA CYS A 855 -1.15 -39.48 10.83
C CYS A 855 -1.55 -38.64 12.04
N ALA A 856 -0.73 -38.61 13.09
CA ALA A 856 -0.96 -37.73 14.25
C ALA A 856 -0.34 -36.33 14.02
N ASP A 857 -0.57 -35.78 12.83
CA ASP A 857 -0.13 -34.41 12.50
C ASP A 857 -0.93 -33.40 13.31
N HIS A 858 -0.23 -32.36 13.77
CA HIS A 858 -0.79 -31.34 14.65
C HIS A 858 -0.55 -29.94 14.07
N VAL A 859 -1.55 -29.08 14.15
CA VAL A 859 -1.45 -27.69 13.71
C VAL A 859 -1.42 -26.76 14.92
N VAL A 860 -0.48 -25.83 14.96
CA VAL A 860 -0.47 -24.70 15.89
C VAL A 860 -0.86 -23.46 15.10
N ALA A 861 -2.03 -22.89 15.38
CA ALA A 861 -2.60 -21.76 14.65
C ALA A 861 -2.56 -20.49 15.51
N CYS A 862 -1.82 -19.48 15.06
CA CYS A 862 -1.67 -18.20 15.73
C CYS A 862 -2.57 -17.13 15.09
N GLU A 863 -3.36 -16.47 15.91
CA GLU A 863 -4.23 -15.37 15.52
C GLU A 863 -4.20 -14.28 16.60
N LYS A 864 -4.02 -13.01 16.19
CA LYS A 864 -3.96 -11.88 17.12
C LYS A 864 -5.35 -11.46 17.62
N SER A 865 -6.39 -11.62 16.79
CA SER A 865 -7.77 -11.24 17.10
C SER A 865 -8.50 -12.33 17.89
N ALA A 866 -8.96 -11.98 19.10
CA ALA A 866 -9.82 -12.86 19.91
C ALA A 866 -11.11 -13.26 19.16
N ASP A 867 -11.70 -12.32 18.41
CA ASP A 867 -12.95 -12.54 17.69
C ASP A 867 -12.77 -13.51 16.52
N LEU A 868 -11.71 -13.34 15.71
CA LEU A 868 -11.41 -14.26 14.61
C LEU A 868 -11.05 -15.64 15.14
N LEU A 869 -10.25 -15.72 16.22
CA LEU A 869 -9.87 -16.97 16.84
C LEU A 869 -11.08 -17.74 17.39
N ALA A 870 -12.03 -17.06 18.04
CA ALA A 870 -13.25 -17.69 18.54
C ALA A 870 -14.07 -18.33 17.40
N VAL A 871 -14.12 -17.68 16.24
CA VAL A 871 -14.74 -18.22 15.03
C VAL A 871 -13.96 -19.42 14.49
N ALA A 872 -12.63 -19.34 14.46
CA ALA A 872 -11.76 -20.44 14.01
C ALA A 872 -11.90 -21.70 14.86
N VAL A 873 -11.96 -21.55 16.19
CA VAL A 873 -12.19 -22.65 17.13
C VAL A 873 -13.54 -23.33 16.87
N ALA A 874 -14.59 -22.54 16.64
CA ALA A 874 -15.91 -23.06 16.35
C ALA A 874 -15.95 -23.76 14.98
N ALA A 875 -15.34 -23.18 13.95
CA ALA A 875 -15.21 -23.82 12.63
C ALA A 875 -14.44 -25.16 12.72
N ALA A 876 -13.35 -25.23 13.50
CA ALA A 876 -12.63 -26.48 13.71
C ALA A 876 -13.50 -27.57 14.38
N ARG A 877 -14.45 -27.16 15.24
CA ARG A 877 -15.42 -28.08 15.87
C ARG A 877 -16.44 -28.59 14.85
N ASP A 878 -16.97 -27.69 14.02
CA ASP A 878 -17.91 -28.02 12.94
C ASP A 878 -17.30 -29.01 11.93
N ASN A 879 -15.98 -29.01 11.79
CA ASN A 879 -15.23 -29.92 10.92
C ASN A 879 -14.60 -31.12 11.65
N HIS A 880 -14.90 -31.31 12.95
CA HIS A 880 -14.39 -32.42 13.75
C HIS A 880 -12.85 -32.54 13.81
N VAL A 881 -12.12 -31.43 13.79
CA VAL A 881 -10.65 -31.38 13.85
C VAL A 881 -10.10 -30.59 15.04
N SER A 882 -10.94 -30.14 15.99
CA SER A 882 -10.51 -29.32 17.14
C SER A 882 -9.34 -29.93 17.93
N GLU A 883 -9.32 -31.25 18.14
CA GLU A 883 -8.24 -31.93 18.89
C GLU A 883 -6.89 -31.94 18.16
N ARG A 884 -6.88 -31.63 16.85
CA ARG A 884 -5.68 -31.59 16.00
C ARG A 884 -5.13 -30.19 15.79
N ILE A 885 -5.78 -29.18 16.37
CA ILE A 885 -5.41 -27.78 16.20
C ILE A 885 -5.30 -27.10 17.57
N SER A 886 -4.11 -26.60 17.90
CA SER A 886 -3.91 -25.71 19.03
C SER A 886 -4.02 -24.26 18.58
N PHE A 887 -5.04 -23.57 19.06
CA PHE A 887 -5.28 -22.16 18.76
C PHE A 887 -4.61 -21.26 19.80
N LEU A 888 -3.76 -20.33 19.35
CA LEU A 888 -3.03 -19.39 20.19
C LEU A 888 -3.46 -17.95 19.88
N GLN A 889 -4.04 -17.27 20.87
CA GLN A 889 -4.39 -15.84 20.76
C GLN A 889 -3.16 -14.96 21.00
N LYS A 890 -2.26 -14.90 20.03
CA LYS A 890 -1.00 -14.17 20.14
C LYS A 890 -0.57 -13.61 18.78
N ASP A 891 0.10 -12.48 18.82
CA ASP A 891 1.00 -12.08 17.74
C ASP A 891 2.16 -13.08 17.68
N ALA A 892 2.46 -13.63 16.50
CA ALA A 892 3.50 -14.64 16.35
C ALA A 892 4.91 -14.14 16.74
N ARG A 893 5.13 -12.81 16.76
CA ARG A 893 6.37 -12.18 17.28
C ARG A 893 6.54 -12.31 18.80
N ASN A 894 5.45 -12.62 19.50
CA ASN A 894 5.41 -12.76 20.96
C ASN A 894 5.29 -14.23 21.40
N LEU A 895 5.53 -15.18 20.50
CA LEU A 895 5.61 -16.58 20.87
C LEU A 895 6.77 -16.79 21.83
N LYS A 896 6.59 -17.74 22.75
CA LYS A 896 7.60 -18.16 23.71
C LYS A 896 8.00 -19.60 23.45
N ALA A 897 9.28 -19.80 23.16
CA ALA A 897 9.85 -21.12 22.94
C ALA A 897 9.61 -22.02 24.16
N HIS A 898 9.31 -23.29 23.93
CA HIS A 898 9.04 -24.32 24.94
C HIS A 898 7.75 -24.15 25.78
N GLU A 899 7.18 -22.95 25.87
CA GLU A 899 5.84 -22.71 26.45
C GLU A 899 4.74 -22.93 25.40
N ASP A 900 4.81 -22.18 24.30
CA ASP A 900 3.77 -22.18 23.26
C ASP A 900 3.95 -23.34 22.27
N MET A 901 5.20 -23.76 22.04
CA MET A 901 5.55 -24.88 21.17
C MET A 901 6.64 -25.73 21.81
N LYS A 902 6.34 -27.01 22.03
CA LYS A 902 7.28 -27.98 22.65
C LYS A 902 8.40 -28.41 21.71
N THR A 903 8.11 -28.43 20.41
CA THR A 903 9.02 -28.89 19.35
C THR A 903 8.92 -27.91 18.17
N LYS A 904 9.95 -27.90 17.33
CA LYS A 904 9.99 -27.05 16.13
C LYS A 904 9.07 -27.59 15.02
N ALA A 905 8.47 -26.70 14.24
CA ALA A 905 7.60 -27.03 13.12
C ALA A 905 8.36 -27.59 11.91
N ASP A 906 7.71 -28.51 11.20
CA ASP A 906 8.13 -29.09 9.93
C ASP A 906 7.67 -28.26 8.72
N LEU A 907 6.55 -27.55 8.88
CA LEU A 907 5.92 -26.72 7.85
C LEU A 907 5.44 -25.42 8.48
N LEU A 908 5.77 -24.30 7.84
CA LEU A 908 5.24 -22.97 8.17
C LEU A 908 4.30 -22.50 7.07
N ILE A 909 3.07 -22.14 7.46
CA ILE A 909 2.07 -21.50 6.61
C ILE A 909 1.97 -20.03 7.03
N LEU A 910 2.11 -19.12 6.07
CA LEU A 910 2.01 -17.67 6.27
C LEU A 910 0.89 -17.10 5.41
N GLU A 911 -0.15 -16.57 6.06
CA GLU A 911 -1.24 -15.84 5.40
C GLU A 911 -1.23 -14.32 5.73
N CYS A 912 -0.28 -13.85 6.55
CA CYS A 912 -0.08 -12.44 6.87
C CYS A 912 0.54 -11.65 5.69
N ILE A 913 -0.22 -11.51 4.60
CA ILE A 913 0.18 -10.84 3.36
C ILE A 913 -0.93 -9.84 2.97
N ASP A 914 -0.54 -8.63 2.61
CA ASP A 914 -1.44 -7.56 2.13
C ASP A 914 -1.20 -7.24 0.64
N HIS A 915 -1.83 -6.18 0.12
CA HIS A 915 -1.63 -5.72 -1.26
C HIS A 915 -0.21 -5.22 -1.55
N THR A 916 0.61 -5.01 -0.51
CA THR A 916 2.02 -4.64 -0.61
C THR A 916 2.97 -5.82 -0.45
N LEU A 917 2.45 -7.05 -0.31
CA LEU A 917 3.17 -8.29 0.02
C LEU A 917 3.76 -8.33 1.44
N ILE A 918 4.39 -7.24 1.89
CA ILE A 918 5.19 -7.19 3.12
C ILE A 918 4.57 -6.35 4.24
N GLY A 919 3.46 -5.65 3.98
CA GLY A 919 2.90 -4.64 4.89
C GLY A 919 2.38 -5.18 6.23
N GLU A 920 2.05 -6.47 6.29
CA GLU A 920 1.70 -7.17 7.55
C GLU A 920 2.94 -7.69 8.31
N GLY A 921 4.16 -7.42 7.81
CA GLY A 921 5.42 -7.78 8.48
C GLY A 921 5.87 -9.23 8.28
N VAL A 922 5.52 -9.85 7.14
CA VAL A 922 5.85 -11.25 6.81
C VAL A 922 7.34 -11.57 6.99
N LEU A 923 8.23 -10.65 6.61
CA LEU A 923 9.68 -10.83 6.74
C LEU A 923 10.12 -10.92 8.20
N HIS A 924 9.53 -10.11 9.08
CA HIS A 924 9.82 -10.14 10.51
C HIS A 924 9.29 -11.40 11.18
N TYR A 925 8.15 -11.92 10.74
CA TYR A 925 7.65 -13.21 11.21
C TYR A 925 8.62 -14.34 10.88
N VAL A 926 9.03 -14.44 9.62
CA VAL A 926 10.00 -15.47 9.20
C VAL A 926 11.31 -15.34 9.98
N GLN A 927 11.85 -14.12 10.11
CA GLN A 927 13.10 -13.87 10.84
C GLN A 927 13.00 -14.25 12.32
N HIS A 928 11.88 -13.91 12.99
CA HIS A 928 11.67 -14.26 14.40
C HIS A 928 11.49 -15.77 14.60
N LEU A 929 10.79 -16.44 13.69
CA LEU A 929 10.43 -17.85 13.83
C LEU A 929 11.61 -18.79 13.55
N ARG A 930 12.54 -18.38 12.67
CA ARG A 930 13.74 -19.16 12.34
C ARG A 930 14.61 -19.44 13.56
N GLY A 931 15.28 -20.59 13.52
CA GLY A 931 16.19 -21.04 14.57
C GLY A 931 15.52 -21.51 15.85
N SER A 932 14.42 -20.88 16.29
CA SER A 932 13.74 -21.20 17.56
C SER A 932 12.47 -22.03 17.38
N TYR A 933 11.71 -21.80 16.30
CA TYR A 933 10.39 -22.42 16.10
C TYR A 933 10.32 -23.30 14.84
N LEU A 934 11.22 -23.09 13.88
CA LEU A 934 11.27 -23.83 12.62
C LEU A 934 12.47 -24.79 12.61
N LYS A 935 12.27 -26.00 12.09
CA LYS A 935 13.38 -26.93 11.79
C LYS A 935 14.23 -26.36 10.64
N ASP A 936 15.47 -26.81 10.53
CA ASP A 936 16.39 -26.36 9.47
C ASP A 936 15.90 -26.78 8.07
N ASP A 937 15.18 -27.91 7.98
CA ASP A 937 14.52 -28.43 6.78
C ASP A 937 13.04 -28.01 6.66
N CYS A 938 12.62 -27.01 7.44
CA CYS A 938 11.23 -26.56 7.45
C CYS A 938 10.82 -26.04 6.06
N ARG A 939 9.70 -26.54 5.54
CA ARG A 939 9.12 -26.01 4.31
C ARG A 939 8.29 -24.77 4.63
N LEU A 940 8.42 -23.74 3.81
CA LEU A 940 7.67 -22.49 3.97
C LEU A 940 6.67 -22.35 2.82
N ILE A 941 5.46 -21.88 3.13
CA ILE A 941 4.44 -21.56 2.14
C ILE A 941 3.83 -20.19 2.50
N PRO A 942 3.99 -19.17 1.64
CA PRO A 942 4.78 -19.14 0.39
C PRO A 942 6.30 -19.34 0.60
N VAL A 943 6.99 -19.76 -0.46
CA VAL A 943 8.47 -19.86 -0.53
C VAL A 943 9.08 -18.51 -0.85
N ALA A 944 8.48 -17.76 -1.78
CA ALA A 944 8.98 -16.46 -2.19
C ALA A 944 7.85 -15.58 -2.75
N GLY A 945 8.12 -14.28 -2.85
CA GLY A 945 7.25 -13.33 -3.52
C GLY A 945 8.04 -12.42 -4.47
N VAL A 946 7.57 -12.27 -5.70
CA VAL A 946 8.16 -11.36 -6.70
C VAL A 946 7.24 -10.17 -6.88
N MET A 947 7.70 -9.00 -6.46
CA MET A 947 6.98 -7.75 -6.65
C MET A 947 7.22 -7.21 -8.06
N LYS A 948 6.14 -6.84 -8.74
CA LYS A 948 6.13 -6.35 -10.11
C LYS A 948 5.61 -4.92 -10.17
N GLY A 949 6.05 -4.18 -11.18
CA GLY A 949 5.73 -2.78 -11.40
C GLY A 949 5.34 -2.46 -12.83
N MET A 950 4.52 -1.44 -12.99
CA MET A 950 4.17 -0.83 -14.27
C MET A 950 3.88 0.66 -14.07
N LEU A 951 4.56 1.51 -14.84
CA LEU A 951 4.26 2.94 -14.91
C LEU A 951 3.04 3.18 -15.82
N VAL A 952 2.13 4.02 -15.33
CA VAL A 952 0.88 4.35 -16.02
C VAL A 952 0.63 5.86 -16.08
N GLU A 953 -0.13 6.24 -17.10
CA GLU A 953 -0.86 7.50 -17.14
C GLU A 953 -2.29 7.23 -16.65
N LEU A 954 -2.60 7.78 -15.48
CA LEU A 954 -3.90 7.79 -14.83
C LEU A 954 -4.19 9.23 -14.40
N ARG A 955 -4.95 9.98 -15.20
CA ARG A 955 -5.23 11.42 -15.02
C ARG A 955 -6.72 11.70 -15.10
N THR A 956 -7.19 12.71 -14.38
CA THR A 956 -8.60 13.17 -14.46
C THR A 956 -8.94 13.72 -15.84
N GLY A 957 -8.02 14.51 -16.42
CA GLY A 957 -8.19 15.14 -17.71
C GLY A 957 -9.31 16.18 -17.71
N GLU A 958 -10.14 16.15 -18.75
CA GLU A 958 -11.24 17.09 -18.97
C GLU A 958 -12.59 16.42 -18.67
N LEU A 959 -13.42 17.08 -17.85
CA LEU A 959 -14.81 16.67 -17.58
C LEU A 959 -15.76 17.78 -18.01
N HIS A 960 -16.65 17.47 -18.97
CA HIS A 960 -17.66 18.39 -19.50
C HIS A 960 -17.15 19.77 -19.98
N GLY A 961 -15.92 19.86 -20.49
CA GLY A 961 -15.32 21.14 -20.91
C GLY A 961 -14.51 21.85 -19.83
N VAL A 962 -14.42 21.27 -18.62
CA VAL A 962 -13.65 21.81 -17.48
C VAL A 962 -12.37 20.99 -17.30
N ASP A 963 -11.25 21.69 -17.15
CA ASP A 963 -9.93 21.09 -16.91
C ASP A 963 -9.79 20.68 -15.44
N MET A 964 -9.94 19.39 -15.16
CA MET A 964 -9.87 18.86 -13.81
C MET A 964 -8.45 18.49 -13.37
N THR A 965 -7.42 18.69 -14.21
CA THR A 965 -6.06 18.21 -13.92
C THR A 965 -5.44 18.84 -12.67
N MET A 966 -5.91 20.01 -12.23
CA MET A 966 -5.49 20.57 -10.94
C MET A 966 -5.91 19.72 -9.74
N CYS A 967 -6.93 18.88 -9.89
CA CYS A 967 -7.36 17.95 -8.86
C CYS A 967 -6.45 16.71 -8.74
N ASP A 968 -5.65 16.40 -9.77
CA ASP A 968 -4.70 15.28 -9.74
C ASP A 968 -3.61 15.47 -8.68
N ALA A 969 -3.29 16.72 -8.29
CA ALA A 969 -2.37 17.03 -7.19
C ALA A 969 -2.80 16.42 -5.84
N TYR A 970 -4.11 16.14 -5.66
CA TYR A 970 -4.66 15.54 -4.44
C TYR A 970 -4.81 14.03 -4.50
N ARG A 971 -4.34 13.39 -5.58
CA ARG A 971 -4.23 11.93 -5.66
C ARG A 971 -3.00 11.41 -4.94
N TRP A 972 -1.97 12.24 -4.78
CA TRP A 972 -0.71 11.84 -4.18
C TRP A 972 -0.86 11.45 -2.70
N GLN A 973 -0.13 10.40 -2.30
CA GLN A 973 0.03 9.94 -0.92
C GLN A 973 1.36 9.21 -0.79
N LYS A 974 1.89 9.14 0.43
CA LYS A 974 3.12 8.41 0.72
C LYS A 974 2.95 6.89 0.62
N GLU A 975 1.77 6.38 1.00
CA GLU A 975 1.50 4.95 1.11
C GLU A 975 1.03 4.32 -0.20
N VAL A 976 1.18 3.01 -0.31
CA VAL A 976 0.59 2.24 -1.40
C VAL A 976 -0.91 2.05 -1.15
N ARG A 977 -1.78 2.44 -2.09
CA ARG A 977 -3.23 2.16 -1.98
C ARG A 977 -3.59 0.85 -2.66
N PRO A 978 -4.51 0.02 -2.12
CA PRO A 978 -5.21 -0.95 -2.93
C PRO A 978 -5.98 -0.28 -4.08
N ILE A 979 -5.95 -0.90 -5.27
CA ILE A 979 -6.71 -0.52 -6.45
C ILE A 979 -7.10 -1.76 -7.26
N ASP A 980 -8.22 -1.68 -7.97
CA ASP A 980 -8.57 -2.64 -9.01
C ASP A 980 -8.40 -1.98 -10.39
N MET A 981 -7.26 -2.22 -11.02
CA MET A 981 -6.93 -1.60 -12.31
C MET A 981 -7.91 -1.97 -13.44
N ARG A 982 -8.73 -3.01 -13.27
CA ARG A 982 -9.72 -3.42 -14.29
C ARG A 982 -10.90 -2.45 -14.35
N LYS A 983 -11.14 -1.70 -13.26
CA LYS A 983 -12.20 -0.68 -13.14
C LYS A 983 -11.71 0.71 -13.55
N GLU A 984 -10.41 0.90 -13.75
CA GLU A 984 -9.79 2.18 -14.07
C GLU A 984 -9.58 2.38 -15.59
N ASP A 985 -9.64 3.63 -16.05
CA ASP A 985 -9.22 4.01 -17.40
C ASP A 985 -7.81 4.59 -17.34
N TYR A 986 -6.83 3.82 -17.82
CA TYR A 986 -5.41 4.17 -17.75
C TYR A 986 -4.69 3.83 -19.05
N THR A 987 -3.53 4.46 -19.25
CA THR A 987 -2.59 4.07 -20.30
C THR A 987 -1.34 3.46 -19.69
N GLN A 988 -1.04 2.22 -20.07
CA GLN A 988 0.25 1.58 -19.77
C GLN A 988 1.38 2.27 -20.56
N LEU A 989 2.42 2.73 -19.86
CA LEU A 989 3.56 3.45 -20.44
C LEU A 989 4.84 2.62 -20.53
N THR A 990 4.85 1.46 -19.87
CA THR A 990 6.02 0.57 -19.74
C THR A 990 5.59 -0.88 -19.90
N GLU A 991 6.52 -1.75 -20.32
CA GLU A 991 6.35 -3.18 -20.08
C GLU A 991 6.42 -3.47 -18.58
N VAL A 992 5.94 -4.64 -18.16
CA VAL A 992 6.04 -5.07 -16.76
C VAL A 992 7.50 -5.29 -16.38
N PHE A 993 7.90 -4.82 -15.21
CA PHE A 993 9.23 -5.04 -14.64
C PHE A 993 9.17 -5.59 -13.21
N ASP A 994 10.19 -6.31 -12.80
CA ASP A 994 10.34 -6.81 -11.43
C ASP A 994 11.00 -5.73 -10.56
N ILE A 995 10.47 -5.50 -9.36
CA ILE A 995 10.95 -4.48 -8.41
C ILE A 995 11.81 -5.15 -7.33
N PHE A 996 11.19 -6.05 -6.55
CA PHE A 996 11.83 -6.76 -5.45
C PHE A 996 11.54 -8.25 -5.55
N VAL A 997 12.50 -9.07 -5.12
CA VAL A 997 12.32 -10.51 -4.92
C VAL A 997 12.56 -10.79 -3.45
N PHE A 998 11.55 -11.31 -2.77
CA PHE A 998 11.63 -11.72 -1.37
C PHE A 998 11.66 -13.24 -1.32
N ASP A 999 12.82 -13.81 -1.04
CA ASP A 999 12.97 -15.23 -0.77
C ASP A 999 12.70 -15.49 0.72
N PHE A 1000 11.54 -16.09 1.03
CA PHE A 1000 11.18 -16.39 2.41
C PHE A 1000 11.89 -17.62 2.95
N ALA A 1001 12.58 -18.42 2.14
CA ALA A 1001 13.43 -19.53 2.59
C ALA A 1001 14.83 -19.05 3.03
N GLU A 1002 15.34 -17.97 2.44
CA GLU A 1002 16.65 -17.38 2.79
C GLU A 1002 16.52 -16.17 3.73
N ASP A 1003 17.61 -15.75 4.38
CA ASP A 1003 17.68 -14.49 5.14
C ASP A 1003 17.57 -13.30 4.19
N SER A 1004 16.35 -13.07 3.69
CA SER A 1004 16.01 -11.90 2.89
C SER A 1004 16.27 -10.64 3.72
N PRO A 1005 17.03 -9.67 3.19
CA PRO A 1005 17.28 -8.43 3.88
C PRO A 1005 15.95 -7.69 4.05
N SER A 1006 15.66 -7.28 5.29
CA SER A 1006 14.50 -6.44 5.59
C SER A 1006 14.62 -5.07 4.93
N GLN A 1007 15.83 -4.55 4.77
CA GLN A 1007 16.08 -3.28 4.09
C GLN A 1007 16.66 -3.52 2.70
N GLN A 1008 16.00 -2.98 1.66
CA GLN A 1008 16.46 -3.05 0.27
C GLN A 1008 16.25 -1.70 -0.41
N VAL A 1009 17.17 -1.33 -1.31
CA VAL A 1009 17.07 -0.14 -2.16
C VAL A 1009 17.50 -0.51 -3.57
N GLU A 1010 16.59 -0.37 -4.52
CA GLU A 1010 16.80 -0.66 -5.93
C GLU A 1010 16.76 0.62 -6.75
N ASN A 1011 17.79 0.82 -7.58
CA ASN A 1011 17.91 1.95 -8.50
C ASN A 1011 17.68 1.44 -9.92
N MET A 1012 16.54 1.77 -10.51
CA MET A 1012 16.08 1.19 -11.76
C MET A 1012 16.05 2.24 -12.88
N GLU A 1013 16.49 1.87 -14.09
CA GLU A 1013 16.25 2.66 -15.31
C GLU A 1013 15.13 2.02 -16.12
N ILE A 1014 13.91 2.57 -16.00
CA ILE A 1014 12.72 2.00 -16.62
C ILE A 1014 12.57 2.50 -18.05
N VAL A 1015 12.51 1.59 -19.03
CA VAL A 1015 12.32 1.93 -20.44
C VAL A 1015 10.85 2.20 -20.76
N ILE A 1016 10.59 3.36 -21.36
CA ILE A 1016 9.24 3.79 -21.74
C ILE A 1016 8.84 3.14 -23.05
N SER A 1017 7.74 2.37 -23.06
CA SER A 1017 7.21 1.68 -24.24
C SER A 1017 6.22 2.54 -25.04
N LYS A 1018 5.66 3.59 -24.42
CA LYS A 1018 4.67 4.47 -25.05
C LYS A 1018 4.80 5.92 -24.57
N ASP A 1019 4.62 6.86 -25.49
CA ASP A 1019 4.51 8.30 -25.17
C ASP A 1019 3.35 8.55 -24.19
N GLY A 1020 3.56 9.45 -23.23
CA GLY A 1020 2.52 9.83 -22.27
C GLY A 1020 3.06 10.60 -21.08
N ILE A 1021 2.25 10.65 -20.03
CA ILE A 1021 2.59 11.31 -18.75
C ILE A 1021 2.58 10.27 -17.64
N VAL A 1022 3.75 10.01 -17.05
CA VAL A 1022 3.88 9.14 -15.89
C VAL A 1022 3.24 9.86 -14.70
N SER A 1023 2.10 9.34 -14.23
CA SER A 1023 1.39 9.85 -13.04
C SER A 1023 1.40 8.88 -11.86
N ALA A 1024 1.50 7.57 -12.11
CA ALA A 1024 1.53 6.56 -11.06
C ALA A 1024 2.35 5.33 -11.44
N LEU A 1025 2.82 4.63 -10.40
CA LEU A 1025 3.34 3.28 -10.42
C LEU A 1025 2.25 2.34 -9.88
N VAL A 1026 1.88 1.33 -10.67
CA VAL A 1026 1.04 0.23 -10.22
C VAL A 1026 1.95 -0.93 -9.84
N ILE A 1027 1.73 -1.52 -8.67
CA ILE A 1027 2.45 -2.68 -8.17
C ILE A 1027 1.52 -3.86 -7.92
N TRP A 1028 2.05 -5.07 -8.05
CA TRP A 1028 1.40 -6.31 -7.63
C TRP A 1028 2.49 -7.35 -7.36
N PHE A 1029 2.13 -8.59 -7.05
CA PHE A 1029 3.13 -9.63 -6.81
C PHE A 1029 2.69 -11.00 -7.31
N ASP A 1030 3.70 -11.83 -7.56
CA ASP A 1030 3.56 -13.27 -7.77
C ASP A 1030 4.08 -13.99 -6.53
N LEU A 1031 3.20 -14.71 -5.84
CA LEU A 1031 3.54 -15.60 -4.72
C LEU A 1031 3.91 -16.98 -5.25
N ILE A 1032 5.15 -17.37 -5.02
CA ILE A 1032 5.67 -18.69 -5.32
C ILE A 1032 5.36 -19.57 -4.12
N LEU A 1033 4.37 -20.44 -4.25
CA LEU A 1033 3.96 -21.35 -3.17
C LEU A 1033 4.80 -22.63 -3.17
N ASP A 1034 5.28 -23.05 -4.35
CA ASP A 1034 6.19 -24.16 -4.61
C ASP A 1034 6.75 -24.02 -6.05
N GLU A 1035 7.66 -24.90 -6.47
CA GLU A 1035 8.31 -24.90 -7.80
C GLU A 1035 7.34 -24.85 -8.99
N GLU A 1036 6.11 -25.35 -8.82
CA GLU A 1036 5.09 -25.46 -9.88
C GLU A 1036 3.86 -24.58 -9.64
N ILE A 1037 3.71 -24.02 -8.44
CA ILE A 1037 2.46 -23.36 -8.02
C ILE A 1037 2.74 -21.90 -7.70
N VAL A 1038 2.22 -21.02 -8.56
CA VAL A 1038 2.33 -19.56 -8.42
C VAL A 1038 0.93 -18.95 -8.36
N VAL A 1039 0.73 -18.03 -7.41
CA VAL A 1039 -0.46 -17.21 -7.28
C VAL A 1039 -0.10 -15.77 -7.62
N SER A 1040 -0.73 -15.19 -8.64
CA SER A 1040 -0.47 -13.81 -9.08
C SER A 1040 -1.63 -12.91 -8.75
N THR A 1041 -1.32 -11.72 -8.21
CA THR A 1041 -2.29 -10.62 -8.02
C THR A 1041 -2.34 -9.66 -9.21
N SER A 1042 -1.80 -10.07 -10.36
CA SER A 1042 -1.69 -9.26 -11.58
C SER A 1042 -3.02 -8.68 -12.08
N PRO A 1043 -3.00 -7.45 -12.62
CA PRO A 1043 -4.17 -6.84 -13.25
C PRO A 1043 -4.57 -7.49 -14.60
N PHE A 1044 -3.74 -8.38 -15.15
CA PHE A 1044 -3.97 -9.03 -16.47
C PHE A 1044 -4.66 -10.40 -16.39
N GLY A 1045 -4.92 -10.91 -15.17
CA GLY A 1045 -5.53 -12.22 -14.94
C GLY A 1045 -7.06 -12.26 -15.09
N ALA A 1046 -7.63 -13.48 -15.02
CA ALA A 1046 -9.08 -13.68 -15.05
C ALA A 1046 -9.78 -12.93 -13.88
N PRO A 1047 -11.00 -12.42 -14.09
CA PRO A 1047 -11.69 -11.55 -13.12
C PRO A 1047 -11.96 -12.19 -11.75
N GLU A 1048 -11.96 -13.52 -11.64
CA GLU A 1048 -12.22 -14.27 -10.40
C GLU A 1048 -11.10 -14.23 -9.35
N ARG A 1049 -9.99 -13.50 -9.58
CA ARG A 1049 -8.69 -13.75 -8.90
C ARG A 1049 -8.25 -12.81 -7.77
N THR A 1050 -8.98 -11.75 -7.38
CA THR A 1050 -8.31 -10.63 -6.66
C THR A 1050 -9.16 -9.83 -5.66
N LEU A 1051 -10.14 -10.42 -4.96
CA LEU A 1051 -10.94 -9.60 -4.02
C LEU A 1051 -10.22 -9.30 -2.69
N GLY A 1052 -9.22 -10.11 -2.31
CA GLY A 1052 -8.50 -9.93 -1.04
C GLY A 1052 -7.20 -9.12 -1.14
N LEU A 1053 -6.34 -9.44 -2.11
CA LEU A 1053 -4.96 -8.92 -2.16
C LEU A 1053 -4.75 -7.82 -3.21
N GLY A 1054 -5.59 -7.73 -4.26
CA GLY A 1054 -5.63 -6.61 -5.21
C GLY A 1054 -4.30 -6.19 -5.87
N GLN A 1055 -4.29 -5.00 -6.47
CA GLN A 1055 -3.05 -4.31 -6.88
C GLN A 1055 -2.79 -3.13 -5.93
N GLY A 1056 -1.54 -2.72 -5.82
CA GLY A 1056 -1.14 -1.46 -5.21
C GLY A 1056 -0.99 -0.34 -6.24
N ILE A 1057 -1.31 0.90 -5.88
CA ILE A 1057 -0.96 2.10 -6.67
C ILE A 1057 -0.21 3.10 -5.80
N VAL A 1058 0.82 3.69 -6.39
CA VAL A 1058 1.65 4.75 -5.82
C VAL A 1058 1.68 5.89 -6.82
N TYR A 1059 1.23 7.07 -6.38
CA TYR A 1059 1.40 8.29 -7.16
C TYR A 1059 2.81 8.82 -6.91
N LEU A 1060 3.58 9.08 -7.96
CA LEU A 1060 5.00 9.41 -7.83
C LEU A 1060 5.21 10.90 -7.50
N GLN A 1061 6.16 11.19 -6.62
CA GLN A 1061 6.61 12.55 -6.28
C GLN A 1061 7.90 12.92 -7.05
N PRO A 1062 8.21 14.24 -7.21
CA PRO A 1062 7.42 15.40 -6.81
C PRO A 1062 6.52 16.00 -7.91
N CYS A 1063 6.52 15.42 -9.10
CA CYS A 1063 5.67 15.87 -10.21
C CYS A 1063 5.47 14.78 -11.27
N GLU A 1064 4.45 14.97 -12.09
CA GLU A 1064 4.22 14.12 -13.26
C GLU A 1064 5.37 14.32 -14.26
N ALA A 1065 5.81 13.21 -14.88
CA ALA A 1065 6.88 13.23 -15.85
C ALA A 1065 6.35 12.93 -17.24
N LYS A 1066 6.50 13.87 -18.17
CA LYS A 1066 6.15 13.65 -19.58
C LYS A 1066 7.30 12.94 -20.28
N VAL A 1067 6.97 11.78 -20.86
CA VAL A 1067 7.94 10.82 -21.39
C VAL A 1067 7.66 10.49 -22.86
N LYS A 1068 8.71 10.07 -23.57
CA LYS A 1068 8.63 9.57 -24.94
C LYS A 1068 9.01 8.10 -25.01
N ARG A 1069 8.40 7.35 -25.91
CA ARG A 1069 8.78 5.98 -26.22
C ARG A 1069 10.27 5.89 -26.53
N GLY A 1070 10.94 4.93 -25.91
CA GLY A 1070 12.39 4.71 -26.01
C GLY A 1070 13.21 5.48 -24.98
N SER A 1071 12.64 6.50 -24.30
CA SER A 1071 13.31 7.18 -23.19
C SER A 1071 13.36 6.29 -21.94
N THR A 1072 14.21 6.66 -20.97
CA THR A 1072 14.34 5.96 -19.69
C THR A 1072 13.95 6.86 -18.53
N LEU A 1073 13.18 6.34 -17.58
CA LEU A 1073 12.83 7.01 -16.33
C LEU A 1073 13.62 6.39 -15.17
N PRO A 1074 14.43 7.16 -14.41
CA PRO A 1074 15.12 6.63 -13.25
C PRO A 1074 14.16 6.58 -12.04
N LEU A 1075 13.92 5.37 -11.54
CA LEU A 1075 13.04 5.09 -10.40
C LEU A 1075 13.87 4.50 -9.25
N VAL A 1076 13.67 5.02 -8.04
CA VAL A 1076 14.22 4.43 -6.82
C VAL A 1076 13.09 3.76 -6.07
N ALA A 1077 13.24 2.47 -5.79
CA ALA A 1077 12.37 1.70 -4.93
C ALA A 1077 13.12 1.37 -3.63
N ALA A 1078 12.48 1.54 -2.48
CA ALA A 1078 13.07 1.23 -1.19
C ALA A 1078 12.06 0.53 -0.27
N THR A 1079 12.56 -0.31 0.62
CA THR A 1079 11.78 -0.94 1.68
C THR A 1079 12.57 -1.04 2.98
N ASN A 1080 11.87 -1.00 4.11
CA ASN A 1080 12.40 -1.30 5.44
C ASN A 1080 11.94 -2.65 6.01
N GLY A 1081 11.20 -3.43 5.22
CA GLY A 1081 10.72 -4.76 5.58
C GLY A 1081 9.22 -4.79 5.91
N VAL A 1082 8.59 -3.62 5.99
CA VAL A 1082 7.14 -3.45 6.18
C VAL A 1082 6.60 -2.37 5.24
N GLU A 1083 7.30 -1.25 5.11
CA GLU A 1083 6.90 -0.13 4.26
C GLU A 1083 7.62 -0.17 2.91
N LEU A 1084 6.94 0.34 1.88
CA LEU A 1084 7.47 0.57 0.55
C LEU A 1084 7.53 2.07 0.26
N ALA A 1085 8.61 2.51 -0.38
CA ALA A 1085 8.77 3.88 -0.84
C ALA A 1085 9.25 3.89 -2.29
N PHE A 1086 8.67 4.77 -3.11
CA PHE A 1086 9.02 4.93 -4.51
C PHE A 1086 9.19 6.41 -4.83
N THR A 1087 10.29 6.76 -5.50
CA THR A 1087 10.55 8.13 -5.94
C THR A 1087 11.26 8.15 -7.28
N ILE A 1088 11.04 9.23 -8.04
CA ILE A 1088 11.82 9.51 -9.24
C ILE A 1088 13.17 10.13 -8.80
N ASP A 1089 14.27 9.68 -9.41
CA ASP A 1089 15.61 10.25 -9.17
C ASP A 1089 15.80 11.53 -10.02
N GLU A 1090 15.50 12.68 -9.43
CA GLU A 1090 15.55 13.98 -10.12
C GLU A 1090 16.98 14.38 -10.57
N ASP A 1091 17.99 14.00 -9.79
CA ASP A 1091 19.39 14.31 -10.06
C ASP A 1091 19.92 13.60 -11.32
N LYS A 1092 19.38 12.41 -11.62
CA LYS A 1092 19.64 11.71 -12.89
C LYS A 1092 18.75 12.19 -14.03
N MET A 1093 17.56 12.67 -13.74
CA MET A 1093 16.63 13.23 -14.73
C MET A 1093 17.16 14.51 -15.39
N THR A 1094 17.65 15.45 -14.59
CA THR A 1094 18.13 16.77 -15.06
C THR A 1094 19.29 16.69 -16.06
N ARG A 1095 19.93 15.51 -16.19
CA ARG A 1095 21.02 15.24 -17.14
C ARG A 1095 20.56 14.62 -18.47
N LYS A 1096 19.33 14.11 -18.57
CA LYS A 1096 18.76 13.50 -19.79
C LYS A 1096 17.68 14.45 -20.35
N SER A 1097 17.94 15.09 -21.50
CA SER A 1097 17.08 16.12 -22.12
C SER A 1097 15.71 15.63 -22.66
N GLU A 1098 15.33 14.38 -22.38
CA GLU A 1098 14.19 13.70 -23.03
C GLU A 1098 12.94 13.58 -22.14
N VAL A 1099 13.06 13.88 -20.83
CA VAL A 1099 11.94 13.83 -19.88
C VAL A 1099 11.65 15.22 -19.34
N GLU A 1100 10.39 15.64 -19.43
CA GLU A 1100 9.93 16.97 -19.02
C GLU A 1100 9.08 16.84 -17.74
N LEU A 1101 9.51 17.47 -16.63
CA LEU A 1101 8.77 17.52 -15.38
C LEU A 1101 7.67 18.60 -15.44
N LEU A 1102 6.44 18.25 -15.08
CA LEU A 1102 5.30 19.17 -15.16
C LEU A 1102 5.14 19.99 -13.86
N PRO A 1103 5.14 21.35 -13.92
CA PRO A 1103 5.14 22.20 -12.72
C PRO A 1103 3.78 22.34 -12.01
N HIS A 1104 2.66 22.10 -12.71
CA HIS A 1104 1.30 22.39 -12.22
C HIS A 1104 0.72 21.35 -11.25
N THR A 1105 1.44 20.26 -10.99
CA THR A 1105 0.98 19.13 -10.15
C THR A 1105 1.79 18.96 -8.87
N ARG A 1106 2.56 19.99 -8.47
CA ARG A 1106 3.33 19.92 -7.22
C ARG A 1106 2.38 19.84 -6.02
N PHE A 1107 2.36 18.67 -5.42
CA PHE A 1107 1.77 18.40 -4.11
C PHE A 1107 2.32 19.42 -3.06
N ASP A 1108 1.47 19.92 -2.16
CA ASP A 1108 1.92 20.79 -1.06
C ASP A 1108 2.45 19.91 0.10
N PRO A 1109 3.77 19.83 0.34
CA PRO A 1109 4.35 18.92 1.32
C PRO A 1109 3.94 19.23 2.77
N ARG A 1110 3.45 20.45 3.04
CA ARG A 1110 2.92 20.80 4.38
C ARG A 1110 1.69 19.97 4.74
N TRP A 1111 0.98 19.46 3.73
CA TRP A 1111 -0.19 18.62 3.89
C TRP A 1111 0.15 17.22 4.40
N GLU A 1112 1.19 16.58 3.84
CA GLU A 1112 1.66 15.27 4.34
C GLU A 1112 2.32 15.40 5.71
N GLY A 1113 3.04 16.50 5.96
CA GLY A 1113 3.59 16.78 7.29
C GLY A 1113 2.50 16.88 8.36
N ALA A 1114 1.37 17.51 8.03
CA ALA A 1114 0.21 17.56 8.94
C ALA A 1114 -0.45 16.19 9.11
N ARG A 1115 -0.64 15.43 8.03
CA ARG A 1115 -1.19 14.07 8.04
C ARG A 1115 -0.33 13.10 8.85
N ALA A 1116 0.97 13.04 8.58
CA ALA A 1116 1.92 12.17 9.27
C ALA A 1116 2.01 12.50 10.77
N ASN A 1117 1.97 13.77 11.14
CA ASN A 1117 1.92 14.18 12.55
C ASN A 1117 0.62 13.74 13.23
N LEU A 1118 -0.52 13.79 12.53
CA LEU A 1118 -1.79 13.29 13.05
C LEU A 1118 -1.76 11.77 13.25
N ASP A 1119 -1.23 11.03 12.27
CA ASP A 1119 -1.12 9.57 12.31
C ASP A 1119 -0.16 9.13 13.44
N ASP A 1120 0.96 9.83 13.65
CA ASP A 1120 1.91 9.54 14.73
C ASP A 1120 1.34 9.84 16.12
N GLN A 1121 0.67 10.99 16.28
CA GLN A 1121 -0.05 11.31 17.53
C GLN A 1121 -1.11 10.26 17.84
N TRP A 1122 -1.81 9.78 16.81
CA TRP A 1122 -2.84 8.76 16.94
C TRP A 1122 -2.29 7.39 17.32
N LYS A 1123 -1.22 6.93 16.66
CA LYS A 1123 -0.51 5.70 17.04
C LYS A 1123 -0.04 5.73 18.49
N LYS A 1124 0.44 6.87 18.98
CA LYS A 1124 0.84 7.05 20.39
C LYS A 1124 -0.36 6.96 21.35
N ILE A 1125 -1.50 7.56 20.98
CA ILE A 1125 -2.76 7.45 21.73
C ILE A 1125 -3.20 5.98 21.82
N LEU A 1126 -3.24 5.27 20.69
CA LEU A 1126 -3.59 3.84 20.63
C LEU A 1126 -2.64 2.96 21.44
N GLN A 1127 -1.33 3.13 21.28
CA GLN A 1127 -0.33 2.39 22.05
C GLN A 1127 -0.53 2.58 23.55
N ASN A 1128 -0.76 3.81 24.01
CA ASN A 1128 -0.99 4.08 25.42
C ASN A 1128 -2.29 3.46 25.95
N LEU A 1129 -3.33 3.39 25.10
CA LEU A 1129 -4.65 2.85 25.46
C LEU A 1129 -4.69 1.31 25.42
N SER A 1130 -3.82 0.68 24.65
CA SER A 1130 -3.66 -0.78 24.60
C SER A 1130 -3.27 -1.39 25.96
N TYR A 1131 -2.63 -0.60 26.83
CA TYR A 1131 -2.26 -1.02 28.19
C TYR A 1131 -3.43 -0.95 29.21
N ASN A 1132 -4.60 -0.41 28.84
CA ASN A 1132 -5.77 -0.32 29.73
C ASN A 1132 -7.09 -0.72 29.02
N PRO A 1133 -7.54 -1.99 29.18
CA PRO A 1133 -8.73 -2.52 28.50
C PRO A 1133 -10.02 -1.74 28.74
N LYS A 1134 -10.17 -1.07 29.89
CA LYS A 1134 -11.37 -0.25 30.19
C LYS A 1134 -11.39 1.05 29.39
N GLU A 1135 -10.24 1.67 29.17
CA GLU A 1135 -10.14 2.91 28.40
C GLU A 1135 -10.31 2.65 26.90
N LEU A 1136 -9.85 1.48 26.43
CA LEU A 1136 -10.07 1.03 25.05
C LEU A 1136 -11.57 0.90 24.71
N VAL A 1137 -12.38 0.34 25.62
CA VAL A 1137 -13.84 0.23 25.43
C VAL A 1137 -14.51 1.61 25.34
N HIS A 1138 -14.12 2.56 26.19
CA HIS A 1138 -14.66 3.93 26.15
C HIS A 1138 -14.28 4.68 24.86
N LEU A 1139 -13.07 4.45 24.36
CA LEU A 1139 -12.60 5.01 23.11
C LEU A 1139 -13.31 4.39 21.90
N GLN A 1140 -13.49 3.06 21.88
CA GLN A 1140 -14.33 2.36 20.90
C GLN A 1140 -15.74 2.96 20.86
N GLU A 1141 -16.33 3.23 22.02
CA GLU A 1141 -17.65 3.83 22.09
C GLU A 1141 -17.66 5.30 21.61
N ALA A 1142 -16.64 6.09 21.96
CA ALA A 1142 -16.50 7.48 21.50
C ALA A 1142 -16.32 7.58 19.98
N VAL A 1143 -15.49 6.71 19.40
CA VAL A 1143 -15.28 6.56 17.95
C VAL A 1143 -16.58 6.20 17.25
N MET A 1144 -17.30 5.20 17.77
CA MET A 1144 -18.60 4.80 17.21
C MET A 1144 -19.65 5.92 17.30
N ARG A 1145 -19.61 6.75 18.36
CA ARG A 1145 -20.50 7.92 18.52
C ARG A 1145 -20.18 9.05 17.55
N LEU A 1146 -18.91 9.40 17.38
CA LEU A 1146 -18.49 10.43 16.40
C LEU A 1146 -18.79 9.97 14.97
N ALA A 1147 -18.55 8.70 14.65
CA ALA A 1147 -18.91 8.11 13.36
C ALA A 1147 -20.44 8.03 13.12
N ALA A 1148 -21.25 8.02 14.17
CA ALA A 1148 -22.71 8.05 14.05
C ALA A 1148 -23.26 9.41 13.63
N GLN A 1149 -22.64 10.52 14.05
CA GLN A 1149 -23.09 11.89 13.76
C GLN A 1149 -21.94 12.83 13.33
N PRO A 1150 -21.16 12.46 12.30
CA PRO A 1150 -19.90 13.11 11.96
C PRO A 1150 -20.08 14.57 11.51
N ASN A 1151 -21.21 14.85 10.84
CA ASN A 1151 -21.58 16.20 10.42
C ASN A 1151 -21.80 17.19 11.57
N ALA A 1152 -22.17 16.72 12.78
CA ALA A 1152 -22.32 17.59 13.95
C ALA A 1152 -20.97 18.20 14.38
N PHE A 1153 -19.86 17.56 13.99
CA PHE A 1153 -18.49 17.92 14.31
C PHE A 1153 -17.71 18.43 13.08
N GLY A 1154 -18.35 18.55 11.91
CA GLY A 1154 -17.68 18.96 10.68
C GLY A 1154 -16.78 17.87 10.08
N ILE A 1155 -17.01 16.60 10.43
CA ILE A 1155 -16.28 15.44 9.92
C ILE A 1155 -17.09 14.86 8.74
N ASP A 1156 -16.44 14.52 7.64
CA ASP A 1156 -17.10 13.79 6.55
C ASP A 1156 -17.55 12.40 7.02
N ALA A 1157 -18.77 12.00 6.66
CA ALA A 1157 -19.37 10.79 7.21
C ALA A 1157 -18.64 9.51 6.82
N SER A 1158 -18.16 9.45 5.58
CA SER A 1158 -17.42 8.30 5.07
C SER A 1158 -15.97 8.29 5.56
N VAL A 1159 -15.38 9.46 5.87
CA VAL A 1159 -14.11 9.52 6.61
C VAL A 1159 -14.28 9.02 8.03
N ALA A 1160 -15.30 9.49 8.75
CA ALA A 1160 -15.55 9.07 10.13
C ALA A 1160 -15.80 7.56 10.24
N GLU A 1161 -16.52 6.99 9.28
CA GLU A 1161 -16.72 5.54 9.18
C GLU A 1161 -15.40 4.81 8.92
N ARG A 1162 -14.60 5.24 7.94
CA ARG A 1162 -13.29 4.61 7.66
C ARG A 1162 -12.34 4.70 8.85
N CYS A 1163 -12.23 5.86 9.48
CA CYS A 1163 -11.39 6.02 10.67
C CYS A 1163 -11.89 5.15 11.82
N ALA A 1164 -13.22 5.00 11.98
CA ALA A 1164 -13.79 4.08 12.95
C ALA A 1164 -13.49 2.61 12.62
N LEU A 1165 -13.49 2.23 11.34
CA LEU A 1165 -13.09 0.90 10.89
C LEU A 1165 -11.61 0.62 11.19
N THR A 1166 -10.71 1.54 10.83
CA THR A 1166 -9.28 1.45 11.12
C THR A 1166 -9.04 1.33 12.62
N PHE A 1167 -9.71 2.17 13.40
CA PHE A 1167 -9.63 2.15 14.86
C PHE A 1167 -10.11 0.83 15.49
N LEU A 1168 -11.11 0.17 14.91
CA LEU A 1168 -11.61 -1.11 15.43
C LEU A 1168 -10.84 -2.32 14.90
N SER A 1169 -10.01 -2.15 13.88
CA SER A 1169 -9.14 -3.19 13.34
C SER A 1169 -7.75 -3.22 13.99
N GLU A 1170 -7.23 -2.06 14.41
CA GLU A 1170 -6.00 -1.90 15.20
C GLU A 1170 -6.25 -2.15 16.69
#